data_AF-A0AAW0MTW5-F1
#
_entry.id   AF-A0AAW0MTW5-F1
#
_cell.length_a   1.000
_cell.length_b   1.000
_cell.length_c   1.000
_cell.angle_alpha   90.00
_cell.angle_beta   90.00
_cell.angle_gamma   90.00
#
_symmetry.space_group_name_H-M   'P 1'
#
loop_
_entity.id
_entity.type
_entity.pdbx_description
1 polymer ?
#
loop_
_entity_poly.entity_id
_entity_poly.type
_entity_poly.pdbx_seq_one_letter_code
_entity_poly.pdbx_strand_id
1 'polypeptide(L)'
;MDSRRRRVSRNWDWDSPRCRAELDEIFFRHHDYIQSGSSDHKEFWAFFERFRRFKTKREMSGYCITENEIPDNSKLIGRGVDLGLPSDYDVRYKINVSVCTKDIEERLRSQHKDGRSSGPGREEIAECRLTYLHFLDFTQKQSFSKLAKLRREQKNLPIFQYKDRIIELVRRHPVVVVAGDTGCGKSTQVPQYLLSAGFTQIACTQPRRIACISLAKRVSFESLNQYGSKVGYQIRFETTRTTATKLIFLTEGLLLRQIQQDAELSQYQVLIVDEVHERHLHCDFLLGVLRSLLEKRSDLRLILMSATINIKLFSNYFNSAPVLQVPGRLFPIQVTYRPIPPEEQVSRSEKLDPRPYLRILQGIDQRYPPEERGDLLIFLSGVTEISTIQEACQIYATHTRRWIILPLHSTLSLAQQDKVFDIAPPGIRKCIISTNIAETSVTIDGVRFVVDSGKVKEMSYDPKAKMQRLQEFWISRASSEQRKGRAGRTGPGVCYRLYAESDYDAFAPYPVPEIHRVALDSLVLQMKSMGLGDPLSFVFIDPPPAASIQTAVTYLKDQGALDSRGELTTIGTLLAQLPVDVVIGKMLVLGSVFNLVEPVLTIAAALSVQSPFLRSSQQNPDCATVRQPLHSNQGDPFTLLNTFNAWVEVKGERGGGSRKWCRRRGLEEQRLYEMVNLRRQFKDLLKSQDLVESEDGASNASSSSHRGQRMERLSERRKLHQLKRDHEQQESSKRKVLRLEEGQEDSSGSDTDDRGRRKKEKEKAGNDLDIQEVKFKLRHNVSELQEAVSACQDLSSRKQALLKLLVCRGLYPQLALPDEHNTTRKDSDQVFHTKNKQGVVMHPTSVFASDPEVLHVPEDDYREGPTKKESSKHQLLAFVTLLETNKPYLTNCVRVPALQTLLLVANSVDSNADCSRLVVDGWLELEFKLPEEALKILSNAVSLRAEWERLLLHQLSPGSVEKSVTRGVSQKDLVKLSDGLVRFLLYTELSYSIRRLTALQTQNLYIGPQSEETTCLSVNSLFPGVEAKPDPIKGGLCVTSFFNYNCLSDSRDLYSECLRAFWTCPNCDLYMPLTPLERMQHEATCRPPGEQQQSEEESVSAKTNSSMSSLTRIYHCDICDKDLTLTSTEILKHKRQHMYSAK
;
A
#
# COMPACT_ATOMS: atom_id res chain seq x y z
N MET A 1 11.76 59.56 73.93
CA MET A 1 11.32 58.16 73.98
C MET A 1 10.38 57.89 72.83
N ASP A 2 10.53 56.69 72.28
CA ASP A 2 10.08 56.15 71.00
C ASP A 2 8.59 56.27 70.63
N SER A 3 8.34 56.48 69.34
CA SER A 3 7.24 55.82 68.62
C SER A 3 7.44 55.82 67.09
N ARG A 4 8.59 55.29 66.61
CA ARG A 4 8.70 54.88 65.20
C ARG A 4 8.05 53.51 65.01
N ARG A 5 6.81 53.52 64.53
CA ARG A 5 6.08 52.34 64.05
C ARG A 5 6.95 51.55 63.06
N ARG A 6 7.40 50.35 63.49
CA ARG A 6 7.95 49.31 62.60
C ARG A 6 6.87 48.91 61.61
N ARG A 7 7.01 49.29 60.33
CA ARG A 7 6.32 48.62 59.22
C ARG A 7 6.90 47.20 59.15
N VAL A 8 6.12 46.21 59.60
CA VAL A 8 6.40 44.80 59.35
C VAL A 8 6.30 44.59 57.84
N SER A 9 7.43 44.32 57.20
CA SER A 9 7.48 43.85 55.80
C SER A 9 6.64 42.58 55.72
N ARG A 10 5.54 42.61 54.97
CA ARG A 10 4.82 41.38 54.59
C ARG A 10 5.78 40.57 53.74
N ASN A 11 6.24 39.43 54.24
CA ASN A 11 7.10 38.54 53.46
C ASN A 11 6.17 37.73 52.53
N TRP A 12 6.01 38.16 51.28
CA TRP A 12 5.24 37.44 50.28
C TRP A 12 5.97 36.14 49.90
N ASP A 13 5.32 35.01 50.09
CA ASP A 13 5.88 33.70 49.75
C ASP A 13 5.63 33.38 48.28
N TRP A 14 6.61 33.72 47.45
CA TRP A 14 6.60 33.46 46.00
C TRP A 14 6.60 31.97 45.63
N ASP A 15 6.91 31.07 46.56
CA ASP A 15 6.92 29.62 46.33
C ASP A 15 5.57 28.97 46.74
N SER A 16 4.68 29.73 47.38
CA SER A 16 3.33 29.30 47.72
C SER A 16 2.42 29.22 46.48
N PRO A 17 1.78 28.06 46.21
CA PRO A 17 0.83 27.89 45.10
C PRO A 17 -0.36 28.85 45.17
N ARG A 18 -0.80 29.22 46.38
CA ARG A 18 -1.89 30.18 46.59
C ARG A 18 -1.50 31.59 46.14
N CYS A 19 -0.28 32.01 46.44
CA CYS A 19 0.24 33.33 46.06
C CYS A 19 0.45 33.45 44.54
N ARG A 20 0.90 32.36 43.87
CA ARG A 20 1.00 32.33 42.40
C ARG A 20 -0.38 32.34 41.72
N ALA A 21 -1.37 31.64 42.28
CA ALA A 21 -2.73 31.64 41.76
C ALA A 21 -3.37 33.05 41.74
N GLU A 22 -3.12 33.85 42.78
CA GLU A 22 -3.60 35.24 42.85
C GLU A 22 -2.95 36.15 41.79
N LEU A 23 -1.67 35.92 41.45
CA LEU A 23 -0.99 36.62 40.35
C LEU A 23 -1.42 36.11 38.97
N ASP A 24 -1.75 34.82 38.86
CA ASP A 24 -2.32 34.21 37.65
C ASP A 24 -3.68 34.81 37.27
N GLU A 25 -4.51 35.14 38.27
CA GLU A 25 -5.77 35.85 38.04
C GLU A 25 -5.60 37.30 37.53
N ILE A 26 -4.42 37.89 37.74
CA ILE A 26 -4.10 39.27 37.34
C ILE A 26 -3.45 39.33 35.96
N PHE A 27 -2.46 38.47 35.70
CA PHE A 27 -1.60 38.54 34.51
C PHE A 27 -1.85 37.45 33.45
N PHE A 28 -2.57 36.37 33.79
CA PHE A 28 -2.63 35.15 32.98
C PHE A 28 -4.06 34.61 32.76
N ARG A 29 -5.04 35.48 32.44
CA ARG A 29 -6.43 35.04 32.18
C ARG A 29 -6.57 34.34 30.83
N HIS A 30 -7.73 33.71 30.60
CA HIS A 30 -8.05 33.04 29.34
C HIS A 30 -7.97 33.93 28.09
N HIS A 31 -8.12 35.24 28.24
CA HIS A 31 -8.05 36.22 27.15
C HIS A 31 -6.72 36.98 27.07
N ASP A 32 -5.78 36.72 27.97
CA ASP A 32 -4.48 37.37 27.98
C ASP A 32 -3.47 36.63 27.08
N TYR A 33 -2.37 37.33 26.73
CA TYR A 33 -1.36 36.85 25.78
C TYR A 33 -0.66 35.56 26.21
N ILE A 34 -0.45 35.38 27.52
CA ILE A 34 -0.04 34.10 28.12
C ILE A 34 -1.21 33.62 28.97
N GLN A 35 -1.72 32.43 28.67
CA GLN A 35 -2.88 31.86 29.36
C GLN A 35 -2.41 31.00 30.53
N SER A 36 -3.09 31.10 31.68
CA SER A 36 -2.84 30.22 32.83
C SER A 36 -2.93 28.74 32.44
N GLY A 37 -1.93 27.96 32.81
CA GLY A 37 -1.82 26.54 32.48
C GLY A 37 -1.23 26.21 31.10
N SER A 38 -0.91 27.22 30.27
CA SER A 38 -0.20 27.03 28.99
C SER A 38 1.29 26.66 29.18
N SER A 39 1.97 26.20 28.12
CA SER A 39 3.42 25.98 28.12
C SER A 39 4.18 27.26 28.48
N ASP A 40 3.76 28.38 27.88
CA ASP A 40 4.40 29.69 28.02
C ASP A 40 4.23 30.24 29.45
N HIS A 41 3.14 29.87 30.13
CA HIS A 41 2.90 30.18 31.55
C HIS A 41 3.87 29.43 32.47
N LYS A 42 4.14 28.15 32.20
CA LYS A 42 5.14 27.37 32.94
C LYS A 42 6.56 27.89 32.69
N GLU A 43 6.87 28.28 31.44
CA GLU A 43 8.15 28.88 31.08
C GLU A 43 8.35 30.24 31.76
N PHE A 44 7.29 31.06 31.85
CA PHE A 44 7.33 32.32 32.57
C PHE A 44 7.69 32.12 34.05
N TRP A 45 7.02 31.22 34.77
CA TRP A 45 7.32 30.98 36.19
C TRP A 45 8.74 30.42 36.41
N ALA A 46 9.21 29.56 35.50
CA ALA A 46 10.60 29.09 35.53
C ALA A 46 11.62 30.21 35.24
N PHE A 47 11.29 31.14 34.33
CA PHE A 47 12.07 32.34 34.09
C PHE A 47 12.05 33.29 35.29
N PHE A 48 10.89 33.46 35.94
CA PHE A 48 10.70 34.29 37.11
C PHE A 48 11.61 33.86 38.26
N GLU A 49 11.66 32.57 38.57
CA GLU A 49 12.57 32.02 39.59
C GLU A 49 14.05 32.25 39.25
N ARG A 50 14.43 32.07 37.97
CA ARG A 50 15.81 32.33 37.51
C ARG A 50 16.17 33.80 37.57
N PHE A 51 15.24 34.68 37.17
CA PHE A 51 15.42 36.13 37.20
C PHE A 51 15.59 36.64 38.63
N ARG A 52 14.81 36.11 39.59
CA ARG A 52 14.99 36.42 41.02
C ARG A 52 16.33 35.94 41.57
N ARG A 53 16.77 34.72 41.24
CA ARG A 53 18.10 34.20 41.61
C ARG A 53 19.24 35.03 41.01
N PHE A 54 19.05 35.53 39.79
CA PHE A 54 20.00 36.43 39.12
C PHE A 54 20.06 37.79 39.81
N LYS A 55 18.90 38.37 40.16
CA LYS A 55 18.79 39.65 40.87
C LYS A 55 19.42 39.60 42.27
N THR A 56 19.11 38.55 43.05
CA THR A 56 19.74 38.33 44.37
C THR A 56 21.25 38.08 44.27
N LYS A 57 21.73 37.35 43.25
CA LYS A 57 23.18 37.22 43.00
C LYS A 57 23.85 38.54 42.62
N ARG A 58 23.18 39.40 41.83
CA ARG A 58 23.68 40.76 41.48
C ARG A 58 23.71 41.70 42.68
N GLU A 59 22.69 41.62 43.53
CA GLU A 59 22.60 42.39 44.78
C GLU A 59 23.68 41.94 45.79
N MET A 60 24.00 40.64 45.82
CA MET A 60 25.10 40.10 46.63
C MET A 60 26.50 40.38 46.05
N SER A 61 26.65 40.61 44.74
CA SER A 61 27.95 40.83 44.09
C SER A 61 28.40 42.30 44.06
N GLY A 62 27.66 43.23 44.67
CA GLY A 62 28.10 44.61 44.91
C GLY A 62 28.45 45.46 43.67
N TYR A 63 27.94 45.12 42.48
CA TYR A 63 28.24 45.88 41.26
C TYR A 63 27.21 47.01 41.08
N CYS A 64 27.57 48.22 41.54
CA CYS A 64 26.86 49.44 41.18
C CYS A 64 27.21 49.81 39.74
N ILE A 65 26.23 49.75 38.84
CA ILE A 65 26.36 50.39 37.51
C ILE A 65 26.09 51.88 37.75
N THR A 66 27.12 52.71 37.63
CA THR A 66 26.94 54.13 37.32
C THR A 66 26.27 54.23 35.95
N GLU A 67 25.29 55.12 35.81
CA GLU A 67 24.41 55.27 34.63
C GLU A 67 25.13 55.60 33.28
N ASN A 68 26.46 55.48 33.20
CA ASN A 68 27.26 55.82 32.01
C ASN A 68 27.93 54.63 31.30
N GLU A 69 27.65 53.37 31.67
CA GLU A 69 28.11 52.19 30.90
C GLU A 69 26.95 51.27 30.53
N ILE A 70 25.99 51.81 29.77
CA ILE A 70 25.28 50.98 28.80
C ILE A 70 26.26 50.86 27.63
N PRO A 71 26.78 49.67 27.28
CA PRO A 71 27.53 49.55 26.03
C PRO A 71 26.56 50.00 24.94
N ASP A 72 26.98 51.02 24.19
CA ASP A 72 26.31 51.55 23.02
C ASP A 72 26.31 50.47 21.92
N ASN A 73 25.53 49.40 22.16
CA ASN A 73 25.26 48.32 21.23
C ASN A 73 24.24 48.76 20.16
N SER A 74 23.92 50.05 20.10
CA SER A 74 23.25 50.68 18.98
C SER A 74 24.11 50.61 17.69
N LYS A 75 25.43 50.41 17.79
CA LYS A 75 26.33 50.30 16.63
C LYS A 75 26.38 48.93 15.94
N LEU A 76 25.69 47.90 16.45
CA LEU A 76 25.48 46.63 15.71
C LEU A 76 24.09 46.51 15.07
N ILE A 77 23.21 47.51 15.26
CA ILE A 77 21.93 47.65 14.55
C ILE A 77 22.06 48.66 13.39
N GLY A 78 23.24 49.25 13.22
CA GLY A 78 23.61 50.15 12.11
C GLY A 78 23.96 49.43 10.81
N ARG A 79 23.09 48.54 10.33
CA ARG A 79 22.90 48.14 8.94
C ARG A 79 21.62 47.33 8.97
N GLY A 80 20.48 47.99 8.73
CA GLY A 80 19.17 47.36 8.74
C GLY A 80 19.17 46.12 7.86
N VAL A 81 19.33 44.94 8.47
CA VAL A 81 19.00 43.69 7.83
C VAL A 81 17.49 43.69 7.83
N ASP A 82 16.88 44.02 6.70
CA ASP A 82 15.45 43.83 6.53
C ASP A 82 15.13 42.35 6.80
N LEU A 83 14.49 42.11 7.95
CA LEU A 83 14.07 40.80 8.40
C LEU A 83 12.75 40.37 7.72
N GLY A 84 12.14 41.24 6.91
CA GLY A 84 10.89 41.00 6.20
C GLY A 84 9.70 40.85 7.14
N LEU A 85 9.68 41.60 8.24
CA LEU A 85 8.66 41.50 9.29
C LEU A 85 7.47 42.45 8.97
N PRO A 86 6.21 42.04 9.23
CA PRO A 86 5.07 42.94 9.10
C PRO A 86 5.18 44.16 10.03
N SER A 87 4.70 45.32 9.58
CA SER A 87 4.59 46.54 10.40
C SER A 87 3.49 46.44 11.48
N ASP A 88 2.49 45.59 11.25
CA ASP A 88 1.36 45.37 12.16
C ASP A 88 1.55 44.12 13.05
N TYR A 89 0.84 44.07 14.18
CA TYR A 89 0.85 42.91 15.08
C TYR A 89 0.31 41.66 14.38
N ASP A 90 1.14 40.63 14.24
CA ASP A 90 0.74 39.31 13.73
C ASP A 90 0.88 38.26 14.84
N VAL A 91 -0.26 37.64 15.18
CA VAL A 91 -0.39 36.58 16.19
C VAL A 91 0.55 35.40 15.93
N ARG A 92 0.90 35.13 14.66
CA ARG A 92 1.80 34.04 14.28
C ARG A 92 3.25 34.29 14.68
N TYR A 93 3.64 35.56 14.74
CA TYR A 93 5.03 35.95 14.94
C TYR A 93 5.30 36.53 16.32
N LYS A 94 4.25 36.92 17.07
CA LYS A 94 4.41 37.54 18.39
C LYS A 94 5.28 38.82 18.30
N ILE A 95 5.15 39.56 17.19
CA ILE A 95 5.93 40.77 16.85
C ILE A 95 5.03 42.00 17.05
N ASN A 96 5.61 43.12 17.50
CA ASN A 96 4.90 44.38 17.80
C ASN A 96 3.87 44.27 18.95
N VAL A 97 4.17 43.47 19.98
CA VAL A 97 3.39 43.46 21.23
C VAL A 97 3.61 44.79 21.96
N SER A 98 2.67 45.74 21.85
CA SER A 98 2.64 46.89 22.75
C SER A 98 2.10 46.42 24.12
N VAL A 99 2.98 46.26 25.11
CA VAL A 99 2.62 45.68 26.42
C VAL A 99 1.88 46.66 27.35
N CYS A 100 1.04 47.53 26.81
CA CYS A 100 0.20 48.40 27.64
C CYS A 100 -1.23 48.41 27.09
N THR A 101 -1.99 47.36 27.39
CA THR A 101 -3.45 47.46 27.32
C THR A 101 -3.92 48.28 28.54
N LYS A 102 -4.68 49.35 28.30
CA LYS A 102 -5.33 50.17 29.35
C LYS A 102 -6.05 49.32 30.40
N ASP A 103 -6.55 48.16 29.97
CA ASP A 103 -7.12 47.09 30.76
C ASP A 103 -6.29 46.63 31.97
N ILE A 104 -4.98 46.41 31.83
CA ILE A 104 -4.14 45.95 32.95
C ILE A 104 -3.98 47.09 33.97
N GLU A 105 -3.82 48.33 33.52
CA GLU A 105 -3.69 49.50 34.39
C GLU A 105 -5.00 49.88 35.10
N GLU A 106 -6.17 49.71 34.45
CA GLU A 106 -7.48 49.92 35.08
C GLU A 106 -7.77 48.86 36.16
N ARG A 107 -7.38 47.60 35.94
CA ARG A 107 -7.57 46.51 36.91
C ARG A 107 -6.67 46.65 38.14
N LEU A 108 -5.44 47.13 37.95
CA LEU A 108 -4.54 47.50 39.05
C LEU A 108 -5.10 48.65 39.90
N ARG A 109 -5.91 49.54 39.29
CA ARG A 109 -6.61 50.61 40.00
C ARG A 109 -7.88 50.12 40.72
N SER A 110 -8.56 49.07 40.22
CA SER A 110 -9.81 48.58 40.82
C SER A 110 -9.60 47.72 42.07
N GLN A 111 -8.53 46.91 42.16
CA GLN A 111 -8.22 46.13 43.37
C GLN A 111 -7.78 46.98 44.57
N HIS A 112 -7.43 48.26 44.36
CA HIS A 112 -7.14 49.19 45.44
C HIS A 112 -8.39 49.66 46.22
N LYS A 113 -9.61 49.32 45.78
CA LYS A 113 -10.86 49.73 46.46
C LYS A 113 -11.46 48.69 47.41
N ASP A 114 -11.11 47.41 47.32
CA ASP A 114 -11.62 46.36 48.21
C ASP A 114 -10.59 45.99 49.28
N GLY A 115 -10.81 46.46 50.51
CA GLY A 115 -9.95 46.26 51.68
C GLY A 115 -9.92 44.83 52.25
N ARG A 116 -9.75 43.79 51.42
CA ARG A 116 -9.45 42.43 51.90
C ARG A 116 -7.93 42.24 51.99
N SER A 117 -7.44 42.03 53.21
CA SER A 117 -6.03 42.05 53.57
C SER A 117 -5.18 40.85 53.09
N SER A 118 -5.63 40.05 52.13
CA SER A 118 -4.95 38.80 51.74
C SER A 118 -4.33 38.79 50.35
N GLY A 119 -4.51 39.84 49.52
CA GLY A 119 -3.96 39.88 48.15
C GLY A 119 -2.51 40.39 48.04
N PRO A 120 -1.88 40.27 46.85
CA PRO A 120 -0.52 40.72 46.58
C PRO A 120 -0.36 42.23 46.77
N GLY A 121 0.78 42.66 47.33
CA GLY A 121 1.09 44.07 47.53
C GLY A 121 1.55 44.78 46.25
N ARG A 122 1.68 46.11 46.33
CA ARG A 122 2.02 46.97 45.18
C ARG A 122 3.44 46.70 44.65
N GLU A 123 4.35 46.26 45.51
CA GLU A 123 5.74 45.95 45.17
C GLU A 123 5.85 44.61 44.44
N GLU A 124 5.10 43.60 44.90
CA GLU A 124 5.05 42.27 44.30
C GLU A 124 4.42 42.31 42.90
N ILE A 125 3.35 43.08 42.74
CA ILE A 125 2.73 43.28 41.43
C ILE A 125 3.68 44.00 40.45
N ALA A 126 4.43 45.00 40.93
CA ALA A 126 5.42 45.69 40.12
C ALA A 126 6.59 44.79 39.70
N GLU A 127 7.06 43.92 40.60
CA GLU A 127 8.11 42.95 40.32
C GLU A 127 7.66 41.86 39.33
N CYS A 128 6.42 41.37 39.46
CA CYS A 128 5.83 40.45 38.50
C CYS A 128 5.67 41.10 37.13
N ARG A 129 5.18 42.34 37.05
CA ARG A 129 5.06 43.12 35.80
C ARG A 129 6.41 43.31 35.12
N LEU A 130 7.44 43.72 35.86
CA LEU A 130 8.79 43.92 35.32
C LEU A 130 9.37 42.61 34.77
N THR A 131 9.19 41.51 35.50
CA THR A 131 9.67 40.20 35.07
C THR A 131 8.90 39.68 33.86
N TYR A 132 7.60 39.96 33.76
CA TYR A 132 6.76 39.67 32.60
C TYR A 132 7.25 40.42 31.36
N LEU A 133 7.56 41.72 31.48
CA LEU A 133 8.15 42.50 30.39
C LEU A 133 9.51 41.95 29.95
N HIS A 134 10.38 41.60 30.90
CA HIS A 134 11.68 40.98 30.58
C HIS A 134 11.54 39.59 29.97
N PHE A 135 10.55 38.80 30.38
CA PHE A 135 10.27 37.50 29.79
C PHE A 135 9.80 37.66 28.33
N LEU A 136 8.93 38.62 28.06
CA LEU A 136 8.49 38.94 26.70
C LEU A 136 9.64 39.42 25.83
N ASP A 137 10.46 40.36 26.31
CA ASP A 137 11.66 40.86 25.61
C ASP A 137 12.69 39.74 25.38
N PHE A 138 12.95 38.90 26.38
CA PHE A 138 13.86 37.75 26.25
C PHE A 138 13.36 36.73 25.22
N THR A 139 12.08 36.37 25.28
CA THR A 139 11.45 35.44 24.34
C THR A 139 11.46 36.01 22.92
N GLN A 140 11.18 37.30 22.78
CA GLN A 140 11.20 38.01 21.51
C GLN A 140 12.63 38.07 20.94
N LYS A 141 13.64 38.46 21.73
CA LYS A 141 15.06 38.43 21.34
C LYS A 141 15.53 37.02 20.95
N GLN A 142 15.12 35.99 21.67
CA GLN A 142 15.44 34.60 21.34
C GLN A 142 14.82 34.20 19.99
N SER A 143 13.57 34.61 19.73
CA SER A 143 12.88 34.36 18.46
C SER A 143 13.54 35.09 17.28
N PHE A 144 13.91 36.36 17.46
CA PHE A 144 14.63 37.15 16.46
C PHE A 144 16.04 36.62 16.20
N SER A 145 16.75 36.15 17.22
CA SER A 145 18.06 35.51 17.06
C SER A 145 17.95 34.21 16.24
N LYS A 146 16.94 33.36 16.53
CA LYS A 146 16.64 32.16 15.73
C LYS A 146 16.30 32.52 14.28
N LEU A 147 15.46 33.53 14.06
CA LEU A 147 15.07 34.03 12.75
C LEU A 147 16.25 34.60 11.96
N ALA A 148 17.08 35.42 12.59
CA ALA A 148 18.28 36.00 12.00
C ALA A 148 19.33 34.93 11.65
N LYS A 149 19.45 33.88 12.47
CA LYS A 149 20.27 32.69 12.16
C LYS A 149 19.73 31.96 10.93
N LEU A 150 18.42 31.69 10.89
CA LEU A 150 17.76 31.02 9.76
C LEU A 150 17.93 31.79 8.44
N ARG A 151 17.72 33.11 8.46
CA ARG A 151 17.91 33.97 7.27
C ARG A 151 19.36 34.01 6.81
N ARG A 152 20.33 34.00 7.74
CA ARG A 152 21.76 33.86 7.40
C ARG A 152 22.05 32.50 6.75
N GLU A 153 21.54 31.41 7.31
CA GLU A 153 21.71 30.07 6.75
C GLU A 153 21.14 29.96 5.32
N GLN A 154 19.95 30.52 5.06
CA GLN A 154 19.36 30.58 3.72
C GLN A 154 20.20 31.38 2.73
N LYS A 155 20.69 32.57 3.13
CA LYS A 155 21.57 33.40 2.30
C LYS A 155 22.90 32.71 1.97
N ASN A 156 23.35 31.80 2.83
CA ASN A 156 24.58 31.03 2.65
C ASN A 156 24.40 29.81 1.71
N LEU A 157 23.18 29.50 1.26
CA LEU A 157 22.94 28.43 0.29
C LEU A 157 23.34 28.91 -1.12
N PRO A 158 24.06 28.08 -1.92
CA PRO A 158 24.50 28.47 -3.26
C PRO A 158 23.36 28.95 -4.18
N ILE A 159 22.18 28.34 -4.07
CA ILE A 159 21.03 28.69 -4.89
C ILE A 159 20.49 30.10 -4.65
N PHE A 160 20.82 30.73 -3.52
CA PHE A 160 20.36 32.08 -3.19
C PHE A 160 20.82 33.13 -4.20
N GLN A 161 22.05 33.01 -4.70
CA GLN A 161 22.61 33.93 -5.71
C GLN A 161 21.85 33.89 -7.04
N TYR A 162 21.11 32.82 -7.29
CA TYR A 162 20.37 32.58 -8.54
C TYR A 162 18.87 32.86 -8.39
N LYS A 163 18.40 33.33 -7.22
CA LYS A 163 16.98 33.54 -6.91
C LYS A 163 16.25 34.34 -8.01
N ASP A 164 16.76 35.53 -8.34
CA ASP A 164 16.08 36.43 -9.26
C ASP A 164 16.10 35.88 -10.70
N ARG A 165 17.22 35.26 -11.10
CA ARG A 165 17.35 34.58 -12.40
C ARG A 165 16.39 33.40 -12.55
N ILE A 166 16.16 32.62 -11.48
CA ILE A 166 15.17 31.53 -11.49
C ILE A 166 13.77 32.11 -11.74
N ILE A 167 13.38 33.16 -11.00
CA ILE A 167 12.06 33.79 -11.13
C ILE A 167 11.87 34.36 -12.54
N GLU A 168 12.90 35.01 -13.09
CA GLU A 168 12.89 35.54 -14.46
C GLU A 168 12.70 34.44 -15.50
N LEU A 169 13.49 33.36 -15.43
CA LEU A 169 13.41 32.24 -16.37
C LEU A 169 12.03 31.58 -16.35
N VAL A 170 11.47 31.35 -15.16
CA VAL A 170 10.14 30.72 -14.99
C VAL A 170 9.01 31.61 -15.51
N ARG A 171 9.14 32.93 -15.43
CA ARG A 171 8.14 33.83 -16.03
C ARG A 171 8.19 33.81 -17.56
N ARG A 172 9.40 33.76 -18.13
CA ARG A 172 9.64 33.84 -19.58
C ARG A 172 9.45 32.54 -20.35
N HIS A 173 9.73 31.40 -19.74
CA HIS A 173 9.74 30.10 -20.43
C HIS A 173 8.73 29.13 -19.79
N PRO A 174 8.03 28.31 -20.61
CA PRO A 174 7.09 27.32 -20.09
C PRO A 174 7.79 26.20 -19.30
N VAL A 175 9.03 25.85 -19.68
CA VAL A 175 9.83 24.82 -19.01
C VAL A 175 11.19 25.39 -18.62
N VAL A 176 11.65 25.11 -17.40
CA VAL A 176 12.99 25.48 -16.91
C VAL A 176 13.63 24.30 -16.20
N VAL A 177 14.89 24.02 -16.49
CA VAL A 177 15.65 22.97 -15.79
C VAL A 177 16.61 23.61 -14.80
N VAL A 178 16.48 23.28 -13.51
CA VAL A 178 17.34 23.75 -12.43
C VAL A 178 18.20 22.60 -11.94
N ALA A 179 19.49 22.66 -12.23
CA ALA A 179 20.46 21.64 -11.84
C ALA A 179 21.37 22.14 -10.73
N GLY A 180 21.76 21.25 -9.81
CA GLY A 180 22.79 21.55 -8.82
C GLY A 180 22.94 20.43 -7.80
N ASP A 181 24.11 20.27 -7.22
CA ASP A 181 24.42 19.12 -6.35
C ASP A 181 23.52 19.04 -5.11
N THR A 182 23.49 17.87 -4.46
CA THR A 182 22.78 17.73 -3.19
C THR A 182 23.30 18.74 -2.15
N GLY A 183 22.37 19.40 -1.44
CA GLY A 183 22.71 20.43 -0.46
C GLY A 183 22.78 21.87 -1.00
N CYS A 184 22.63 22.11 -2.30
CA CYS A 184 22.58 23.48 -2.83
C CYS A 184 21.29 24.27 -2.48
N GLY A 185 20.23 23.58 -2.05
CA GLY A 185 18.98 24.19 -1.57
C GLY A 185 17.80 24.18 -2.56
N LYS A 186 17.86 23.45 -3.70
CA LYS A 186 16.78 23.38 -4.70
C LYS A 186 15.39 23.12 -4.12
N SER A 187 15.22 21.95 -3.51
CA SER A 187 13.94 21.42 -3.03
C SER A 187 13.30 22.27 -1.92
N THR A 188 14.10 23.02 -1.16
CA THR A 188 13.58 23.90 -0.09
C THR A 188 13.38 25.33 -0.56
N GLN A 189 14.30 25.89 -1.35
CA GLN A 189 14.29 27.33 -1.66
C GLN A 189 13.51 27.69 -2.93
N VAL A 190 13.56 26.89 -4.01
CA VAL A 190 12.87 27.22 -5.27
C VAL A 190 11.36 27.41 -5.06
N PRO A 191 10.64 26.52 -4.35
CA PRO A 191 9.22 26.74 -4.08
C PRO A 191 8.95 28.02 -3.28
N GLN A 192 9.83 28.37 -2.33
CA GLN A 192 9.72 29.60 -1.54
C GLN A 192 9.91 30.85 -2.40
N TYR A 193 10.88 30.83 -3.32
CA TYR A 193 11.13 31.95 -4.23
C TYR A 193 9.93 32.24 -5.13
N LEU A 194 9.29 31.20 -5.65
CA LEU A 194 8.08 31.32 -6.46
C LEU A 194 6.91 31.86 -5.63
N LEU A 195 6.71 31.34 -4.42
CA LEU A 195 5.65 31.82 -3.53
C LEU A 195 5.85 33.30 -3.18
N SER A 196 7.10 33.74 -2.92
CA SER A 196 7.43 35.15 -2.69
C SER A 196 7.29 36.01 -3.95
N ALA A 197 7.45 35.44 -5.14
CA ALA A 197 7.31 36.12 -6.42
C ALA A 197 5.84 36.30 -6.88
N GLY A 198 4.88 35.84 -6.08
CA GLY A 198 3.44 36.03 -6.31
C GLY A 198 2.71 34.80 -6.88
N PHE A 199 3.38 33.68 -7.11
CA PHE A 199 2.71 32.44 -7.55
C PHE A 199 1.91 31.83 -6.39
N THR A 200 0.64 31.46 -6.61
CA THR A 200 -0.27 31.05 -5.52
C THR A 200 -0.80 29.62 -5.60
N GLN A 201 -0.44 28.86 -6.63
CA GLN A 201 -0.89 27.48 -6.87
C GLN A 201 0.28 26.62 -7.36
N ILE A 202 1.21 26.34 -6.44
CA ILE A 202 2.46 25.63 -6.73
C ILE A 202 2.35 24.20 -6.22
N ALA A 203 2.63 23.22 -7.07
CA ALA A 203 2.79 21.82 -6.68
C ALA A 203 4.22 21.37 -6.91
N CYS A 204 4.82 20.71 -5.92
CA CYS A 204 6.14 20.12 -6.01
C CYS A 204 6.04 18.61 -5.80
N THR A 205 6.38 17.84 -6.84
CA THR A 205 6.40 16.38 -6.74
C THR A 205 7.69 15.89 -6.10
N GLN A 206 7.57 14.80 -5.36
CA GLN A 206 8.71 14.06 -4.79
C GLN A 206 8.49 12.58 -5.03
N PRO A 207 9.57 11.80 -5.27
CA PRO A 207 9.45 10.36 -5.49
C PRO A 207 9.02 9.61 -4.21
N ARG A 208 9.30 10.17 -3.03
CA ARG A 208 9.11 9.50 -1.74
C ARG A 208 8.14 10.24 -0.81
N ARG A 209 7.32 9.48 -0.09
CA ARG A 209 6.35 10.00 0.91
C ARG A 209 7.04 10.77 2.04
N ILE A 210 8.15 10.24 2.56
CA ILE A 210 8.91 10.87 3.65
C ILE A 210 9.49 12.22 3.21
N ALA A 211 9.97 12.31 1.95
CA ALA A 211 10.47 13.56 1.39
C ALA A 211 9.37 14.62 1.30
N CYS A 212 8.16 14.27 0.83
CA CYS A 212 7.01 15.18 0.82
C CYS A 212 6.74 15.79 2.22
N ILE A 213 6.64 14.93 3.24
CA ILE A 213 6.33 15.37 4.62
C ILE A 213 7.46 16.23 5.18
N SER A 214 8.71 15.77 5.04
CA SER A 214 9.89 16.44 5.58
C SER A 214 10.11 17.81 4.94
N LEU A 215 10.02 17.90 3.61
CA LEU A 215 10.15 19.17 2.89
C LEU A 215 9.02 20.12 3.21
N ALA A 216 7.76 19.66 3.27
CA ALA A 216 6.65 20.51 3.68
C ALA A 216 6.85 21.06 5.09
N LYS A 217 7.24 20.22 6.07
CA LYS A 217 7.55 20.68 7.44
C LYS A 217 8.70 21.68 7.46
N ARG A 218 9.79 21.39 6.73
CA ARG A 218 10.98 22.24 6.68
C ARG A 218 10.69 23.59 6.03
N VAL A 219 9.99 23.60 4.89
CA VAL A 219 9.60 24.83 4.18
C VAL A 219 8.58 25.63 4.99
N SER A 220 7.63 24.97 5.67
CA SER A 220 6.73 25.64 6.61
C SER A 220 7.51 26.29 7.77
N PHE A 221 8.52 25.62 8.32
CA PHE A 221 9.39 26.19 9.34
C PHE A 221 10.19 27.41 8.83
N GLU A 222 10.82 27.28 7.65
CA GLU A 222 11.66 28.32 7.05
C GLU A 222 10.88 29.56 6.55
N SER A 223 9.65 29.36 6.08
CA SER A 223 8.72 30.42 5.69
C SER A 223 7.95 30.99 6.88
N LEU A 224 8.24 30.53 8.11
CA LEU A 224 7.56 30.93 9.34
C LEU A 224 6.05 30.64 9.30
N ASN A 225 5.66 29.64 8.53
CA ASN A 225 4.31 29.15 8.35
C ASN A 225 4.12 27.78 9.04
N GLN A 226 4.93 27.43 10.05
CA GLN A 226 4.87 26.13 10.75
C GLN A 226 3.48 25.84 11.36
N TYR A 227 2.79 26.88 11.80
CA TYR A 227 1.41 26.82 12.31
C TYR A 227 0.37 27.41 11.36
N GLY A 228 0.79 27.80 10.15
CA GLY A 228 -0.10 28.38 9.15
C GLY A 228 -0.45 27.38 8.04
N SER A 229 -1.44 27.71 7.22
CA SER A 229 -2.05 26.78 6.25
C SER A 229 -1.56 26.94 4.80
N LYS A 230 -0.64 27.88 4.53
CA LYS A 230 -0.16 28.21 3.18
C LYS A 230 0.71 27.12 2.53
N VAL A 231 1.45 26.36 3.31
CA VAL A 231 2.31 25.26 2.84
C VAL A 231 1.79 23.95 3.40
N GLY A 232 1.56 22.98 2.54
CA GLY A 232 1.05 21.67 2.92
C GLY A 232 1.70 20.53 2.14
N TYR A 233 1.30 19.31 2.46
CA TYR A 233 1.60 18.13 1.67
C TYR A 233 0.35 17.28 1.44
N GLN A 234 0.39 16.50 0.38
CA GLN A 234 -0.61 15.49 0.08
C GLN A 234 0.10 14.26 -0.46
N ILE A 235 0.04 13.19 0.32
CA ILE A 235 0.54 11.88 -0.07
C ILE A 235 -0.63 10.91 -0.09
N ARG A 236 -0.39 9.69 -0.60
CA ARG A 236 -1.35 8.61 -0.42
C ARG A 236 -1.70 8.52 1.08
N PHE A 237 -2.99 8.66 1.38
CA PHE A 237 -3.62 8.39 2.68
C PHE A 237 -3.53 9.52 3.70
N GLU A 238 -2.84 10.61 3.38
CA GLU A 238 -2.61 11.69 4.32
C GLU A 238 -2.48 13.04 3.59
N THR A 239 -3.22 14.03 4.08
CA THR A 239 -3.19 15.37 3.54
C THR A 239 -3.24 16.43 4.64
N THR A 240 -2.54 17.53 4.41
CA THR A 240 -2.63 18.77 5.18
C THR A 240 -3.14 19.93 4.33
N ARG A 241 -3.64 19.64 3.12
CA ARG A 241 -4.18 20.64 2.19
C ARG A 241 -5.45 21.26 2.77
N THR A 242 -5.54 22.57 2.67
CA THR A 242 -6.72 23.37 3.00
C THR A 242 -6.99 24.36 1.87
N THR A 243 -8.11 25.08 1.92
CA THR A 243 -8.43 26.16 0.96
C THR A 243 -7.40 27.30 0.98
N ALA A 244 -6.67 27.47 2.08
CA ALA A 244 -5.62 28.48 2.22
C ALA A 244 -4.24 28.03 1.71
N THR A 245 -4.10 26.76 1.30
CA THR A 245 -2.82 26.19 0.85
C THR A 245 -2.46 26.68 -0.55
N LYS A 246 -1.28 27.29 -0.67
CA LYS A 246 -0.73 27.87 -1.91
C LYS A 246 0.44 27.06 -2.49
N LEU A 247 1.18 26.37 -1.63
CA LEU A 247 2.27 25.47 -1.99
C LEU A 247 1.98 24.07 -1.44
N ILE A 248 2.01 23.06 -2.29
CA ILE A 248 1.76 21.68 -1.89
C ILE A 248 2.87 20.74 -2.36
N PHE A 249 3.37 19.91 -1.45
CA PHE A 249 4.27 18.80 -1.77
C PHE A 249 3.47 17.52 -1.94
N LEU A 250 3.64 16.81 -3.05
CA LEU A 250 2.90 15.57 -3.31
C LEU A 250 3.75 14.51 -3.99
N THR A 251 3.28 13.26 -3.98
CA THR A 251 3.95 12.18 -4.71
C THR A 251 3.58 12.20 -6.20
N GLU A 252 4.51 11.81 -7.06
CA GLU A 252 4.31 11.72 -8.52
C GLU A 252 3.06 10.91 -8.90
N GLY A 253 2.89 9.71 -8.33
CA GLY A 253 1.72 8.87 -8.57
C GLY A 253 0.38 9.50 -8.15
N LEU A 254 0.39 10.41 -7.17
CA LEU A 254 -0.82 11.15 -6.79
C LEU A 254 -1.15 12.25 -7.80
N LEU A 255 -0.14 12.93 -8.34
CA LEU A 255 -0.34 13.92 -9.40
C LEU A 255 -0.86 13.24 -10.67
N LEU A 256 -0.30 12.10 -11.06
CA LEU A 256 -0.82 11.29 -12.17
C LEU A 256 -2.30 10.93 -11.98
N ARG A 257 -2.70 10.56 -10.76
CA ARG A 257 -4.10 10.29 -10.45
C ARG A 257 -4.99 11.54 -10.52
N GLN A 258 -4.47 12.70 -10.12
CA GLN A 258 -5.20 13.96 -10.33
C GLN A 258 -5.38 14.26 -11.82
N ILE A 259 -4.38 13.95 -12.67
CA ILE A 259 -4.50 14.10 -14.13
C ILE A 259 -5.57 13.17 -14.71
N GLN A 260 -5.72 11.94 -14.18
CA GLN A 260 -6.80 11.04 -14.60
C GLN A 260 -8.20 11.61 -14.33
N GLN A 261 -8.35 12.44 -13.30
CA GLN A 261 -9.63 13.04 -12.91
C GLN A 261 -9.84 14.41 -13.56
N ASP A 262 -8.80 15.23 -13.61
CA ASP A 262 -8.74 16.54 -14.24
C ASP A 262 -7.54 16.60 -15.20
N ALA A 263 -7.80 16.35 -16.48
CA ALA A 263 -6.78 16.30 -17.52
C ALA A 263 -6.06 17.65 -17.75
N GLU A 264 -6.67 18.78 -17.37
CA GLU A 264 -6.09 20.11 -17.55
C GLU A 264 -5.27 20.58 -16.34
N LEU A 265 -5.41 19.90 -15.20
CA LEU A 265 -4.83 20.28 -13.91
C LEU A 265 -5.06 21.76 -13.58
N SER A 266 -6.29 22.24 -13.76
CA SER A 266 -6.68 23.65 -13.64
C SER A 266 -6.30 24.27 -12.28
N GLN A 267 -6.22 23.47 -11.22
CA GLN A 267 -5.83 23.92 -9.89
C GLN A 267 -4.36 24.36 -9.72
N TYR A 268 -3.50 24.11 -10.71
CA TYR A 268 -2.06 24.40 -10.63
C TYR A 268 -1.61 25.40 -11.70
N GLN A 269 -0.79 26.36 -11.26
CA GLN A 269 -0.13 27.33 -12.13
C GLN A 269 1.33 26.95 -12.36
N VAL A 270 1.99 26.38 -11.35
CA VAL A 270 3.39 25.96 -11.43
C VAL A 270 3.53 24.53 -10.90
N LEU A 271 4.14 23.67 -11.72
CA LEU A 271 4.52 22.32 -11.36
C LEU A 271 6.04 22.23 -11.26
N ILE A 272 6.52 21.67 -10.16
CA ILE A 272 7.92 21.39 -9.92
C ILE A 272 8.08 19.88 -9.83
N VAL A 273 8.82 19.28 -10.75
CA VAL A 273 9.19 17.87 -10.68
C VAL A 273 10.61 17.79 -10.14
N ASP A 274 10.73 17.36 -8.87
CA ASP A 274 12.02 17.23 -8.20
C ASP A 274 12.63 15.84 -8.39
N GLU A 275 13.95 15.76 -8.22
CA GLU A 275 14.73 14.52 -8.30
C GLU A 275 14.53 13.73 -9.61
N VAL A 276 14.33 14.41 -10.75
CA VAL A 276 14.12 13.78 -12.07
C VAL A 276 15.26 12.85 -12.50
N HIS A 277 16.44 13.04 -11.90
CA HIS A 277 17.61 12.23 -12.17
C HIS A 277 17.55 10.80 -11.62
N GLU A 278 16.62 10.49 -10.71
CA GLU A 278 16.43 9.13 -10.20
C GLU A 278 15.74 8.20 -11.23
N ARG A 279 15.15 8.77 -12.30
CA ARG A 279 14.56 8.03 -13.44
C ARG A 279 13.56 6.95 -13.02
N HIS A 280 12.69 7.31 -12.07
CA HIS A 280 11.59 6.47 -11.61
C HIS A 280 10.49 6.31 -12.66
N LEU A 281 9.79 5.16 -12.63
CA LEU A 281 8.72 4.85 -13.58
C LEU A 281 7.65 5.96 -13.66
N HIS A 282 7.14 6.38 -12.50
CA HIS A 282 6.09 7.40 -12.43
C HIS A 282 6.59 8.79 -12.82
N CYS A 283 7.85 9.12 -12.51
CA CYS A 283 8.46 10.39 -12.88
C CYS A 283 8.58 10.50 -14.41
N ASP A 284 9.19 9.51 -15.06
CA ASP A 284 9.36 9.48 -16.51
C ASP A 284 8.02 9.50 -17.24
N PHE A 285 7.04 8.73 -16.76
CA PHE A 285 5.68 8.75 -17.32
C PHE A 285 5.00 10.11 -17.11
N LEU A 286 5.09 10.70 -15.92
CA LEU A 286 4.56 12.03 -15.62
C LEU A 286 5.17 13.09 -16.55
N LEU A 287 6.47 13.05 -16.81
CA LEU A 287 7.12 13.98 -17.74
C LEU A 287 6.57 13.86 -19.16
N GLY A 288 6.27 12.64 -19.63
CA GLY A 288 5.58 12.42 -20.89
C GLY A 288 4.18 13.01 -20.93
N VAL A 289 3.39 12.79 -19.87
CA VAL A 289 2.03 13.36 -19.77
C VAL A 289 2.06 14.89 -19.71
N LEU A 290 3.00 15.45 -18.94
CA LEU A 290 3.16 16.90 -18.81
C LEU A 290 3.62 17.55 -20.11
N ARG A 291 4.43 16.86 -20.92
CA ARG A 291 4.80 17.34 -22.25
C ARG A 291 3.56 17.55 -23.13
N SER A 292 2.67 16.56 -23.18
CA SER A 292 1.40 16.68 -23.92
C SER A 292 0.46 17.74 -23.31
N LEU A 293 0.48 17.93 -21.99
CA LEU A 293 -0.32 18.97 -21.33
C LEU A 293 0.17 20.38 -21.64
N LEU A 294 1.48 20.61 -21.70
CA LEU A 294 2.07 21.91 -22.00
C LEU A 294 1.72 22.43 -23.41
N GLU A 295 1.46 21.53 -24.36
CA GLU A 295 0.96 21.89 -25.70
C GLU A 295 -0.46 22.47 -25.63
N LYS A 296 -1.28 22.03 -24.67
CA LYS A 296 -2.65 22.51 -24.45
C LYS A 296 -2.70 23.71 -23.51
N ARG A 297 -1.77 23.82 -22.55
CA ARG A 297 -1.71 24.86 -21.52
C ARG A 297 -0.42 25.67 -21.59
N SER A 298 -0.47 26.76 -22.35
CA SER A 298 0.63 27.74 -22.46
C SER A 298 0.85 28.60 -21.21
N ASP A 299 -0.13 28.63 -20.31
CA ASP A 299 -0.08 29.36 -19.03
C ASP A 299 0.62 28.57 -17.91
N LEU A 300 0.67 27.25 -18.03
CA LEU A 300 1.34 26.37 -17.09
C LEU A 300 2.86 26.60 -17.12
N ARG A 301 3.51 26.55 -15.95
CA ARG A 301 4.97 26.58 -15.82
C ARG A 301 5.48 25.28 -15.21
N LEU A 302 6.46 24.66 -15.86
CA LEU A 302 7.09 23.42 -15.43
C LEU A 302 8.56 23.66 -15.06
N ILE A 303 8.95 23.21 -13.87
CA ILE A 303 10.32 23.29 -13.38
C ILE A 303 10.82 21.88 -13.11
N LEU A 304 11.93 21.50 -13.75
CA LEU A 304 12.58 20.21 -13.53
C LEU A 304 13.80 20.42 -12.64
N MET A 305 13.87 19.75 -11.50
CA MET A 305 15.02 19.85 -10.59
C MET A 305 15.85 18.56 -10.59
N SER A 306 17.15 18.69 -10.84
CA SER A 306 18.09 17.57 -10.96
C SER A 306 19.34 17.79 -10.13
N ALA A 307 19.89 16.72 -9.54
CA ALA A 307 21.18 16.75 -8.86
C ALA A 307 22.36 16.33 -9.74
N THR A 308 22.12 15.79 -10.94
CA THR A 308 23.17 15.19 -11.79
C THR A 308 23.39 15.93 -13.11
N ILE A 309 24.51 15.62 -13.78
CA ILE A 309 25.03 16.28 -14.99
C ILE A 309 24.23 15.95 -16.27
N ASN A 310 23.35 14.93 -16.29
CA ASN A 310 22.56 14.58 -17.49
C ASN A 310 21.38 15.53 -17.75
N ILE A 311 21.65 16.83 -17.71
CA ILE A 311 20.66 17.89 -17.84
C ILE A 311 20.28 18.08 -19.32
N LYS A 312 21.18 17.72 -20.23
CA LYS A 312 20.98 17.78 -21.69
C LYS A 312 19.83 16.88 -22.14
N LEU A 313 19.67 15.70 -21.53
CA LEU A 313 18.56 14.78 -21.83
C LEU A 313 17.21 15.48 -21.61
N PHE A 314 16.99 16.05 -20.43
CA PHE A 314 15.74 16.73 -20.08
C PHE A 314 15.54 18.03 -20.88
N SER A 315 16.61 18.80 -21.09
CA SER A 315 16.54 20.01 -21.91
C SER A 315 16.11 19.69 -23.35
N ASN A 316 16.75 18.71 -24.00
CA ASN A 316 16.41 18.29 -25.36
C ASN A 316 15.00 17.72 -25.47
N TYR A 317 14.59 16.92 -24.47
CA TYR A 317 13.27 16.33 -24.43
C TYR A 317 12.13 17.38 -24.38
N PHE A 318 12.37 18.53 -23.73
CA PHE A 318 11.46 19.67 -23.68
C PHE A 318 11.88 20.82 -24.63
N ASN A 319 12.25 20.49 -25.87
CA ASN A 319 12.56 21.46 -26.94
C ASN A 319 13.66 22.49 -26.56
N SER A 320 14.79 21.99 -26.05
CA SER A 320 15.94 22.78 -25.60
C SER A 320 15.61 23.79 -24.50
N ALA A 321 14.84 23.36 -23.50
CA ALA A 321 14.47 24.17 -22.34
C ALA A 321 15.71 24.78 -21.64
N PRO A 322 15.65 26.05 -21.17
CA PRO A 322 16.78 26.71 -20.54
C PRO A 322 17.24 25.98 -19.26
N VAL A 323 18.56 25.83 -19.15
CA VAL A 323 19.22 25.17 -18.03
C VAL A 323 19.89 26.20 -17.13
N LEU A 324 19.55 26.19 -15.84
CA LEU A 324 20.23 26.94 -14.80
C LEU A 324 21.03 25.96 -13.93
N GLN A 325 22.35 26.06 -13.98
CA GLN A 325 23.25 25.22 -13.19
C GLN A 325 23.76 26.00 -11.97
N VAL A 326 23.55 25.44 -10.79
CA VAL A 326 24.01 25.97 -9.51
C VAL A 326 25.20 25.14 -9.04
N PRO A 327 26.37 25.75 -8.78
CA PRO A 327 27.52 25.03 -8.25
C PRO A 327 27.23 24.49 -6.85
N GLY A 328 27.66 23.25 -6.58
CA GLY A 328 27.56 22.62 -5.28
C GLY A 328 28.48 23.25 -4.22
N ARG A 329 28.27 22.86 -2.96
CA ARG A 329 29.08 23.25 -1.79
C ARG A 329 29.58 22.02 -1.05
N LEU A 330 30.25 21.12 -1.77
CA LEU A 330 30.91 19.98 -1.14
C LEU A 330 32.30 20.41 -0.67
N PHE A 331 32.67 19.99 0.54
CA PHE A 331 34.05 20.06 0.99
C PHE A 331 34.92 19.08 0.18
N PRO A 332 36.24 19.31 0.09
CA PRO A 332 37.15 18.40 -0.60
C PRO A 332 37.03 16.95 -0.09
N ILE A 333 36.95 16.00 -1.02
CA ILE A 333 36.82 14.57 -0.71
C ILE A 333 38.00 13.83 -1.34
N GLN A 334 38.81 13.18 -0.52
CA GLN A 334 39.89 12.33 -1.01
C GLN A 334 39.32 10.97 -1.43
N VAL A 335 39.56 10.56 -2.68
CA VAL A 335 39.19 9.22 -3.16
C VAL A 335 40.40 8.31 -3.01
N THR A 336 40.20 7.10 -2.49
CA THR A 336 41.23 6.06 -2.38
C THR A 336 40.68 4.75 -2.91
N TYR A 337 41.27 4.24 -3.99
CA TYR A 337 40.95 2.91 -4.52
C TYR A 337 41.72 1.83 -3.74
N ARG A 338 41.01 0.80 -3.28
CA ARG A 338 41.51 -0.36 -2.54
C ARG A 338 40.84 -1.63 -3.06
N PRO A 339 41.17 -2.07 -4.29
CA PRO A 339 40.60 -3.30 -4.84
C PRO A 339 40.87 -4.47 -3.91
N ILE A 340 39.88 -5.34 -3.74
CA ILE A 340 40.00 -6.55 -2.92
C ILE A 340 40.90 -7.55 -3.69
N PRO A 341 41.99 -8.08 -3.10
CA PRO A 341 42.86 -9.06 -3.76
C PRO A 341 42.08 -10.30 -4.22
N PRO A 342 42.41 -10.92 -5.38
CA PRO A 342 41.69 -12.08 -5.90
C PRO A 342 41.59 -13.26 -4.90
N GLU A 343 42.62 -13.47 -4.09
CA GLU A 343 42.68 -14.49 -3.04
C GLU A 343 41.61 -14.29 -1.95
N GLU A 344 41.23 -13.04 -1.66
CA GLU A 344 40.17 -12.66 -0.72
C GLU A 344 38.79 -12.60 -1.39
N GLN A 345 38.73 -12.62 -2.74
CA GLN A 345 37.46 -12.68 -3.49
C GLN A 345 36.93 -14.11 -3.62
N VAL A 346 37.81 -15.12 -3.66
CA VAL A 346 37.46 -16.54 -3.82
C VAL A 346 37.39 -17.22 -2.46
N SER A 347 36.46 -16.79 -1.59
CA SER A 347 36.06 -17.66 -0.49
C SER A 347 35.29 -18.85 -1.09
N ARG A 348 35.66 -20.09 -0.75
CA ARG A 348 34.90 -21.32 -1.09
C ARG A 348 33.47 -21.34 -0.52
N SER A 349 33.09 -20.30 0.20
CA SER A 349 31.76 -20.04 0.75
C SER A 349 31.17 -18.87 -0.03
N GLU A 350 29.91 -18.94 -0.46
CA GLU A 350 29.16 -17.81 -1.07
C GLU A 350 29.05 -16.54 -0.18
N LYS A 351 29.77 -16.50 0.96
CA LYS A 351 29.76 -15.42 1.94
C LYS A 351 30.87 -14.41 1.68
N LEU A 352 30.50 -13.13 1.77
CA LEU A 352 31.35 -11.95 1.67
C LEU A 352 32.42 -11.96 2.79
N ASP A 353 33.70 -11.77 2.44
CA ASP A 353 34.78 -11.64 3.42
C ASP A 353 34.71 -10.28 4.16
N PRO A 354 34.61 -10.25 5.50
CA PRO A 354 34.59 -9.00 6.27
C PRO A 354 35.94 -8.31 6.42
N ARG A 355 37.07 -8.98 6.14
CA ARG A 355 38.42 -8.43 6.38
C ARG A 355 38.70 -7.09 5.68
N PRO A 356 38.32 -6.85 4.42
CA PRO A 356 38.56 -5.56 3.75
C PRO A 356 37.91 -4.38 4.47
N TYR A 357 36.70 -4.57 5.00
CA TYR A 357 35.94 -3.54 5.72
C TYR A 357 36.55 -3.28 7.11
N LEU A 358 36.94 -4.33 7.82
CA LEU A 358 37.62 -4.22 9.12
C LEU A 358 38.96 -3.48 9.02
N ARG A 359 39.76 -3.72 7.97
CA ARG A 359 41.01 -2.98 7.71
C ARG A 359 40.78 -1.48 7.58
N ILE A 360 39.61 -1.05 7.09
CA ILE A 360 39.27 0.37 6.98
C ILE A 360 38.92 0.94 8.36
N LEU A 361 38.12 0.25 9.18
CA LEU A 361 37.85 0.68 10.56
C LEU A 361 39.16 0.82 11.36
N GLN A 362 40.02 -0.20 11.31
CA GLN A 362 41.35 -0.19 11.95
C GLN A 362 42.22 0.96 11.43
N GLY A 363 42.23 1.18 10.11
CA GLY A 363 42.96 2.28 9.49
C GLY A 363 42.45 3.66 9.91
N ILE A 364 41.14 3.82 10.13
CA ILE A 364 40.55 5.06 10.65
C ILE A 364 40.97 5.27 12.10
N ASP A 365 40.94 4.23 12.93
CA ASP A 365 41.31 4.32 14.35
C ASP A 365 42.80 4.60 14.58
N GLN A 366 43.67 4.12 13.68
CA GLN A 366 45.12 4.38 13.70
C GLN A 366 45.47 5.79 13.20
N ARG A 367 44.78 6.29 12.17
CA ARG A 367 45.11 7.59 11.54
C ARG A 367 44.47 8.78 12.23
N TYR A 368 43.28 8.61 12.82
CA TYR A 368 42.48 9.71 13.34
C TYR A 368 42.22 9.56 14.85
N PRO A 369 42.53 10.59 15.66
CA PRO A 369 42.36 10.54 17.11
C PRO A 369 40.88 10.47 17.51
N PRO A 370 40.52 9.91 18.68
CA PRO A 370 39.12 9.74 19.11
C PRO A 370 38.32 11.05 19.21
N GLU A 371 39.00 12.16 19.47
CA GLU A 371 38.39 13.49 19.63
C GLU A 371 37.89 14.05 18.29
N GLU A 372 38.46 13.59 17.18
CA GLU A 372 38.06 13.99 15.84
C GLU A 372 36.80 13.24 15.39
N ARG A 373 35.71 14.01 15.27
CA ARG A 373 34.41 13.51 14.82
C ARG A 373 34.46 13.11 13.34
N GLY A 374 33.84 11.98 13.03
CA GLY A 374 33.67 11.50 11.67
C GLY A 374 33.05 10.12 11.66
N ASP A 375 31.79 10.04 11.27
CA ASP A 375 31.08 8.77 11.14
C ASP A 375 31.47 8.06 9.83
N LEU A 376 31.38 6.74 9.85
CA LEU A 376 31.65 5.85 8.73
C LEU A 376 30.33 5.36 8.12
N LEU A 377 30.18 5.47 6.81
CA LEU A 377 29.07 4.93 6.04
C LEU A 377 29.59 3.90 5.04
N ILE A 378 29.09 2.66 5.11
CA ILE A 378 29.47 1.55 4.24
C ILE A 378 28.29 1.22 3.32
N PHE A 379 28.51 1.23 2.01
CA PHE A 379 27.53 0.80 1.01
C PHE A 379 27.75 -0.66 0.62
N LEU A 380 26.74 -1.50 0.87
CA LEU A 380 26.68 -2.92 0.51
C LEU A 380 25.46 -3.21 -0.37
N SER A 381 25.48 -4.37 -1.02
CA SER A 381 24.46 -4.74 -2.00
C SER A 381 23.16 -5.26 -1.38
N GLY A 382 23.18 -5.92 -0.22
CA GLY A 382 21.97 -6.47 0.40
C GLY A 382 22.08 -6.80 1.90
N VAL A 383 20.99 -7.36 2.45
CA VAL A 383 20.83 -7.63 3.89
C VAL A 383 21.77 -8.72 4.39
N THR A 384 22.00 -9.78 3.60
CA THR A 384 22.92 -10.87 3.92
C THR A 384 24.36 -10.36 4.09
N GLU A 385 24.77 -9.47 3.18
CA GLU A 385 26.07 -8.80 3.24
C GLU A 385 26.14 -7.88 4.46
N ILE A 386 25.09 -7.09 4.73
CA ILE A 386 25.02 -6.21 5.91
C ILE A 386 25.18 -7.01 7.20
N SER A 387 24.45 -8.10 7.40
CA SER A 387 24.54 -8.92 8.61
C SER A 387 25.94 -9.51 8.81
N THR A 388 26.55 -10.01 7.73
CA THR A 388 27.92 -10.60 7.79
C THR A 388 28.96 -9.56 8.22
N ILE A 389 28.91 -8.35 7.65
CA ILE A 389 29.84 -7.26 8.01
C ILE A 389 29.53 -6.70 9.40
N GLN A 390 28.24 -6.61 9.75
CA GLN A 390 27.81 -6.13 11.06
C GLN A 390 28.34 -7.01 12.18
N GLU A 391 28.20 -8.33 12.09
CA GLU A 391 28.71 -9.28 13.10
C GLU A 391 30.21 -9.10 13.33
N ALA A 392 30.99 -9.04 12.25
CA ALA A 392 32.44 -8.86 12.32
C ALA A 392 32.83 -7.48 12.90
N CYS A 393 32.14 -6.41 12.49
CA CYS A 393 32.38 -5.06 13.03
C CYS A 393 31.96 -4.95 14.49
N GLN A 394 30.92 -5.68 14.90
CA GLN A 394 30.43 -5.69 16.28
C GLN A 394 31.47 -6.32 17.22
N ILE A 395 32.12 -7.42 16.82
CA ILE A 395 33.22 -8.03 17.58
C ILE A 395 34.35 -7.01 17.77
N TYR A 396 34.76 -6.32 16.71
CA TYR A 396 35.80 -5.29 16.79
C TYR A 396 35.39 -4.10 17.67
N ALA A 397 34.12 -3.67 17.59
CA ALA A 397 33.57 -2.59 18.40
C ALA A 397 33.55 -2.95 19.90
N THR A 398 33.27 -4.19 20.25
CA THR A 398 33.32 -4.67 21.65
C THR A 398 34.72 -4.57 22.25
N HIS A 399 35.76 -4.90 21.47
CA HIS A 399 37.15 -4.79 21.92
C HIS A 399 37.65 -3.35 22.03
N THR A 400 37.30 -2.49 21.06
CA THR A 400 37.82 -1.12 21.00
C THR A 400 36.98 -0.11 21.79
N ARG A 401 35.68 -0.36 21.95
CA ARG A 401 34.67 0.58 22.50
C ARG A 401 34.63 1.95 21.81
N ARG A 402 35.12 2.04 20.57
CA ARG A 402 35.19 3.29 19.77
C ARG A 402 34.05 3.43 18.75
N TRP A 403 33.28 2.37 18.50
CA TRP A 403 32.30 2.31 17.42
C TRP A 403 30.92 1.89 17.90
N ILE A 404 29.88 2.51 17.33
CA ILE A 404 28.49 2.04 17.40
C ILE A 404 28.10 1.55 16.00
N ILE A 405 27.85 0.26 15.87
CA ILE A 405 27.51 -0.36 14.58
C ILE A 405 25.99 -0.33 14.39
N LEU A 406 25.53 0.23 13.26
CA LEU A 406 24.11 0.41 12.94
C LEU A 406 23.81 -0.10 11.52
N PRO A 407 22.95 -1.11 11.34
CA PRO A 407 22.47 -1.49 10.02
C PRO A 407 21.43 -0.48 9.52
N LEU A 408 21.37 -0.28 8.20
CA LEU A 408 20.38 0.58 7.55
C LEU A 408 19.92 -0.01 6.20
N HIS A 409 18.78 -0.71 6.22
CA HIS A 409 18.12 -1.25 5.03
C HIS A 409 16.59 -1.14 5.14
N SER A 410 15.89 -1.27 4.02
CA SER A 410 14.44 -1.01 3.91
C SER A 410 13.54 -1.94 4.73
N THR A 411 14.01 -3.13 5.09
CA THR A 411 13.25 -4.11 5.90
C THR A 411 13.36 -3.87 7.42
N LEU A 412 14.19 -2.92 7.88
CA LEU A 412 14.23 -2.51 9.30
C LEU A 412 12.99 -1.73 9.70
N SER A 413 12.62 -1.77 10.98
CA SER A 413 11.53 -0.93 11.51
C SER A 413 11.92 0.56 11.48
N LEU A 414 10.93 1.46 11.41
CA LEU A 414 11.19 2.91 11.37
C LEU A 414 12.00 3.37 12.59
N ALA A 415 11.69 2.85 13.78
CA ALA A 415 12.43 3.16 15.00
C ALA A 415 13.91 2.72 14.93
N GLN A 416 14.23 1.63 14.23
CA GLN A 416 15.61 1.20 14.01
C GLN A 416 16.32 2.06 12.96
N GLN A 417 15.62 2.43 11.88
CA GLN A 417 16.15 3.34 10.88
C GLN A 417 16.44 4.72 11.49
N ASP A 418 15.58 5.21 12.40
CA ASP A 418 15.73 6.53 13.01
C ASP A 418 16.99 6.65 13.89
N LYS A 419 17.50 5.55 14.45
CA LYS A 419 18.72 5.54 15.27
C LYS A 419 19.95 6.08 14.52
N VAL A 420 19.97 6.01 13.19
CA VAL A 420 21.12 6.50 12.39
C VAL A 420 21.25 8.03 12.45
N PHE A 421 20.16 8.74 12.73
CA PHE A 421 20.13 10.21 12.85
C PHE A 421 20.53 10.72 14.24
N ASP A 422 20.56 9.84 15.24
CA ASP A 422 20.96 10.20 16.60
C ASP A 422 22.46 10.50 16.67
N ILE A 423 22.85 11.29 17.68
CA ILE A 423 24.23 11.76 17.83
C ILE A 423 25.01 10.75 18.68
N ALA A 424 26.21 10.36 18.22
CA ALA A 424 27.11 9.53 19.01
C ALA A 424 27.73 10.32 20.19
N PRO A 425 28.01 9.66 21.33
CA PRO A 425 28.74 10.28 22.42
C PRO A 425 30.13 10.79 22.00
N PRO A 426 30.69 11.80 22.68
CA PRO A 426 32.05 12.27 22.40
C PRO A 426 33.07 11.14 22.60
N GLY A 427 34.04 11.03 21.67
CA GLY A 427 35.05 9.96 21.66
C GLY A 427 34.62 8.68 20.92
N ILE A 428 33.36 8.59 20.47
CA ILE A 428 32.78 7.42 19.82
C ILE A 428 32.24 7.80 18.44
N ARG A 429 32.45 6.93 17.45
CA ARG A 429 31.99 7.10 16.05
C ARG A 429 30.85 6.13 15.74
N LYS A 430 29.98 6.49 14.78
CA LYS A 430 29.01 5.54 14.20
C LYS A 430 29.61 4.85 12.99
N CYS A 431 29.38 3.55 12.87
CA CYS A 431 29.58 2.79 11.63
C CYS A 431 28.21 2.37 11.12
N ILE A 432 27.77 3.00 10.04
CA ILE A 432 26.45 2.79 9.43
C ILE A 432 26.65 1.90 8.22
N ILE A 433 26.05 0.71 8.23
CA ILE A 433 26.19 -0.28 7.16
C ILE A 433 24.86 -0.30 6.40
N SER A 434 24.87 0.16 5.14
CA SER A 434 23.65 0.50 4.41
C SER A 434 23.63 -0.02 2.98
N THR A 435 22.42 -0.17 2.43
CA THR A 435 22.19 -0.30 0.98
C THR A 435 22.20 1.07 0.30
N ASN A 436 21.74 1.13 -0.95
CA ASN A 436 21.50 2.38 -1.69
C ASN A 436 20.48 3.34 -1.02
N ILE A 437 19.80 2.97 0.07
CA ILE A 437 18.88 3.86 0.79
C ILE A 437 19.56 5.14 1.30
N ALA A 438 20.85 5.06 1.66
CA ALA A 438 21.64 6.22 2.09
C ALA A 438 22.20 7.06 0.92
N GLU A 439 22.04 6.60 -0.33
CA GLU A 439 22.62 7.24 -1.54
C GLU A 439 21.90 8.53 -1.93
N THR A 440 20.57 8.56 -1.85
CA THR A 440 19.71 9.72 -2.21
C THR A 440 18.76 10.06 -1.06
N SER A 441 17.93 9.09 -0.65
CA SER A 441 16.75 9.21 0.22
C SER A 441 16.97 9.80 1.62
N VAL A 442 18.16 9.59 2.20
CA VAL A 442 18.43 9.88 3.61
C VAL A 442 19.67 10.76 3.74
N THR A 443 19.57 11.86 4.49
CA THR A 443 20.71 12.74 4.79
C THR A 443 21.19 12.50 6.21
N ILE A 444 22.31 11.80 6.35
CA ILE A 444 22.92 11.52 7.65
C ILE A 444 23.99 12.58 7.91
N ASP A 445 23.78 13.40 8.94
CA ASP A 445 24.76 14.40 9.38
C ASP A 445 25.94 13.69 10.06
N GLY A 446 27.17 14.19 9.86
CA GLY A 446 28.37 13.73 10.57
C GLY A 446 29.20 12.67 9.85
N VAL A 447 28.73 12.16 8.70
CA VAL A 447 29.49 11.23 7.86
C VAL A 447 30.71 11.92 7.27
N ARG A 448 31.89 11.36 7.54
CA ARG A 448 33.18 11.82 7.01
C ARG A 448 33.87 10.74 6.17
N PHE A 449 33.65 9.48 6.51
CA PHE A 449 34.25 8.34 5.84
C PHE A 449 33.16 7.58 5.09
N VAL A 450 33.38 7.30 3.81
CA VAL A 450 32.50 6.47 3.00
C VAL A 450 33.29 5.27 2.50
N VAL A 451 32.70 4.09 2.58
CA VAL A 451 33.20 2.87 1.93
C VAL A 451 32.20 2.46 0.87
N ASP A 452 32.65 2.38 -0.37
CA ASP A 452 31.84 1.99 -1.52
C ASP A 452 32.28 0.62 -2.04
N SER A 453 31.42 -0.39 -1.88
CA SER A 453 31.64 -1.73 -2.44
C SER A 453 31.56 -1.77 -3.97
N GLY A 454 30.96 -0.74 -4.61
CA GLY A 454 30.75 -0.72 -6.06
C GLY A 454 29.57 -1.57 -6.54
N LYS A 455 28.84 -2.21 -5.62
CA LYS A 455 27.74 -3.12 -5.97
C LYS A 455 26.38 -2.62 -5.47
N VAL A 456 25.33 -3.11 -6.11
CA VAL A 456 23.93 -2.87 -5.74
C VAL A 456 23.08 -4.09 -6.12
N LYS A 457 22.13 -4.51 -5.28
CA LYS A 457 21.10 -5.46 -5.70
C LYS A 457 19.86 -4.71 -6.14
N GLU A 458 19.40 -5.00 -7.34
CA GLU A 458 18.23 -4.36 -7.93
C GLU A 458 17.24 -5.39 -8.48
N MET A 459 15.97 -5.01 -8.48
CA MET A 459 14.92 -5.80 -9.09
C MET A 459 14.96 -5.60 -10.61
N SER A 460 15.00 -6.71 -11.32
CA SER A 460 14.79 -6.79 -12.76
C SER A 460 13.53 -7.59 -13.03
N TYR A 461 12.90 -7.36 -14.18
CA TYR A 461 11.69 -8.06 -14.58
C TYR A 461 11.95 -8.82 -15.88
N ASP A 462 11.63 -10.12 -15.88
CA ASP A 462 11.61 -10.93 -17.08
C ASP A 462 10.17 -10.97 -17.63
N PRO A 463 9.89 -10.29 -18.77
CA PRO A 463 8.55 -10.27 -19.34
C PRO A 463 8.08 -11.66 -19.78
N LYS A 464 8.97 -12.52 -20.28
CA LYS A 464 8.58 -13.84 -20.81
C LYS A 464 8.15 -14.77 -19.68
N ALA A 465 8.93 -14.82 -18.61
CA ALA A 465 8.61 -15.62 -17.43
C ALA A 465 7.57 -14.96 -16.51
N LYS A 466 7.23 -13.68 -16.72
CA LYS A 466 6.48 -12.82 -15.79
C LYS A 466 7.02 -12.90 -14.36
N MET A 467 8.35 -12.83 -14.25
CA MET A 467 9.07 -13.10 -13.02
C MET A 467 9.93 -11.91 -12.64
N GLN A 468 9.88 -11.56 -11.36
CA GLN A 468 10.79 -10.58 -10.79
C GLN A 468 12.07 -11.28 -10.37
N ARG A 469 13.23 -10.71 -10.72
CA ARG A 469 14.53 -11.27 -10.40
C ARG A 469 15.39 -10.24 -9.67
N LEU A 470 15.81 -10.59 -8.46
CA LEU A 470 16.73 -9.78 -7.66
C LEU A 470 18.17 -10.17 -7.99
N GLN A 471 18.90 -9.33 -8.72
CA GLN A 471 20.29 -9.59 -9.11
C GLN A 471 21.22 -8.52 -8.58
N GLU A 472 22.47 -8.91 -8.37
CA GLU A 472 23.56 -7.99 -8.04
C GLU A 472 24.18 -7.43 -9.33
N PHE A 473 24.33 -6.11 -9.39
CA PHE A 473 24.95 -5.38 -10.48
C PHE A 473 26.05 -4.45 -9.95
N TRP A 474 26.96 -4.07 -10.84
CA TRP A 474 27.86 -2.93 -10.62
C TRP A 474 27.08 -1.63 -10.66
N ILE A 475 27.49 -0.67 -9.83
CA ILE A 475 26.87 0.66 -9.83
C ILE A 475 27.30 1.48 -11.05
N SER A 476 26.54 2.53 -11.33
CA SER A 476 26.96 3.53 -12.31
C SER A 476 28.02 4.48 -11.75
N ARG A 477 28.75 5.18 -12.64
CA ARG A 477 29.64 6.28 -12.25
C ARG A 477 28.86 7.37 -11.51
N ALA A 478 27.66 7.73 -11.98
CA ALA A 478 26.81 8.70 -11.29
C ALA A 478 26.49 8.27 -9.84
N SER A 479 26.15 7.00 -9.60
CA SER A 479 25.92 6.46 -8.25
C SER A 479 27.18 6.50 -7.40
N SER A 480 28.34 6.13 -7.96
CA SER A 480 29.63 6.23 -7.25
C SER A 480 29.94 7.68 -6.83
N GLU A 481 29.68 8.66 -7.69
CA GLU A 481 29.85 10.08 -7.37
C GLU A 481 28.87 10.57 -6.29
N GLN A 482 27.63 10.09 -6.30
CA GLN A 482 26.66 10.39 -5.23
C GLN A 482 27.09 9.81 -3.89
N ARG A 483 27.55 8.55 -3.86
CA ARG A 483 28.10 7.90 -2.67
C ARG A 483 29.31 8.66 -2.13
N LYS A 484 30.25 9.03 -3.01
CA LYS A 484 31.39 9.89 -2.67
C LYS A 484 30.93 11.19 -2.00
N GLY A 485 29.94 11.88 -2.59
CA GLY A 485 29.39 13.14 -2.10
C GLY A 485 28.84 13.09 -0.66
N ARG A 486 28.53 11.90 -0.12
CA ARG A 486 28.09 11.73 1.28
C ARG A 486 29.17 12.06 2.32
N ALA A 487 30.45 11.91 1.96
CA ALA A 487 31.57 12.24 2.84
C ALA A 487 31.87 13.74 2.96
N GLY A 488 31.44 14.55 1.98
CA GLY A 488 31.84 15.96 1.85
C GLY A 488 30.80 16.98 2.30
N ARG A 489 29.79 16.58 3.09
CA ARG A 489 28.67 17.48 3.45
C ARG A 489 28.95 18.38 4.65
N THR A 490 29.56 17.83 5.70
CA THR A 490 29.81 18.55 6.95
C THR A 490 31.24 19.07 7.08
N GLY A 491 32.18 18.49 6.34
CA GLY A 491 33.60 18.83 6.35
C GLY A 491 34.39 18.00 5.34
N PRO A 492 35.72 18.16 5.26
CA PRO A 492 36.58 17.35 4.41
C PRO A 492 36.44 15.86 4.74
N GLY A 493 36.33 15.02 3.72
CA GLY A 493 36.01 13.60 3.87
C GLY A 493 36.91 12.67 3.04
N VAL A 494 36.77 11.36 3.27
CA VAL A 494 37.49 10.33 2.52
C VAL A 494 36.49 9.28 2.01
N CYS A 495 36.61 8.93 0.73
CA CYS A 495 35.85 7.86 0.09
C CYS A 495 36.79 6.72 -0.29
N TYR A 496 36.60 5.56 0.33
CA TYR A 496 37.31 4.32 0.01
C TYR A 496 36.48 3.50 -0.98
N ARG A 497 37.00 3.29 -2.19
CA ARG A 497 36.38 2.46 -3.23
C ARG A 497 37.01 1.08 -3.20
N LEU A 498 36.22 0.02 -3.03
CA LEU A 498 36.72 -1.36 -2.94
C LEU A 498 36.91 -2.07 -4.30
N TYR A 499 36.99 -1.28 -5.36
CA TYR A 499 37.19 -1.69 -6.75
C TYR A 499 38.37 -0.91 -7.34
N ALA A 500 38.91 -1.37 -8.47
CA ALA A 500 40.01 -0.68 -9.13
C ALA A 500 39.51 0.58 -9.86
N GLU A 501 40.43 1.50 -10.15
CA GLU A 501 40.11 2.69 -10.95
C GLU A 501 39.70 2.30 -12.39
N SER A 502 40.30 1.24 -12.95
CA SER A 502 39.87 0.66 -14.23
C SER A 502 38.42 0.17 -14.22
N ASP A 503 37.94 -0.35 -13.10
CA ASP A 503 36.55 -0.80 -12.97
C ASP A 503 35.59 0.40 -12.96
N TYR A 504 35.96 1.48 -12.26
CA TYR A 504 35.21 2.74 -12.28
C TYR A 504 35.09 3.29 -13.70
N ASP A 505 36.18 3.22 -14.47
CA ASP A 505 36.19 3.62 -15.88
C ASP A 505 35.40 2.63 -16.77
N ALA A 506 35.19 1.39 -16.36
CA ALA A 506 34.31 0.46 -17.07
C ALA A 506 32.82 0.64 -16.70
N PHE A 507 32.49 1.28 -15.57
CA PHE A 507 31.10 1.45 -15.14
C PHE A 507 30.30 2.30 -16.13
N ALA A 508 29.02 1.95 -16.28
CA ALA A 508 28.05 2.73 -17.03
C ALA A 508 27.97 4.17 -16.47
N PRO A 509 27.80 5.19 -17.31
CA PRO A 509 27.79 6.58 -16.84
C PRO A 509 26.60 6.89 -15.92
N TYR A 510 25.44 6.27 -16.17
CA TYR A 510 24.18 6.50 -15.46
C TYR A 510 23.49 5.17 -15.13
N PRO A 511 22.64 5.11 -14.09
CA PRO A 511 21.83 3.93 -13.81
C PRO A 511 20.80 3.69 -14.93
N VAL A 512 20.43 2.42 -15.13
CA VAL A 512 19.38 2.05 -16.08
C VAL A 512 18.03 2.56 -15.57
N PRO A 513 17.24 3.28 -16.40
CA PRO A 513 15.92 3.79 -16.00
C PRO A 513 14.98 2.69 -15.52
N GLU A 514 14.12 3.01 -14.54
CA GLU A 514 13.21 2.02 -13.95
C GLU A 514 12.22 1.42 -14.95
N ILE A 515 11.80 2.21 -15.95
CA ILE A 515 10.89 1.78 -17.02
C ILE A 515 11.39 0.57 -17.85
N HIS A 516 12.70 0.29 -17.85
CA HIS A 516 13.27 -0.86 -18.58
C HIS A 516 13.33 -2.14 -17.76
N ARG A 517 13.11 -2.08 -16.44
CA ARG A 517 13.36 -3.19 -15.51
C ARG A 517 12.15 -3.60 -14.66
N VAL A 518 10.98 -3.01 -14.91
CA VAL A 518 9.73 -3.28 -14.17
C VAL A 518 8.61 -3.78 -15.08
N ALA A 519 7.60 -4.42 -14.48
CA ALA A 519 6.37 -4.76 -15.19
C ALA A 519 5.59 -3.50 -15.56
N LEU A 520 5.05 -3.46 -16.79
CA LEU A 520 4.37 -2.28 -17.34
C LEU A 520 2.83 -2.38 -17.30
N ASP A 521 2.29 -3.41 -16.64
CA ASP A 521 0.86 -3.72 -16.63
C ASP A 521 0.00 -2.54 -16.14
N SER A 522 0.32 -2.01 -14.96
CA SER A 522 -0.39 -0.88 -14.37
C SER A 522 -0.19 0.43 -15.15
N LEU A 523 0.99 0.60 -15.77
CA LEU A 523 1.29 1.76 -16.61
C LEU A 523 0.43 1.76 -17.87
N VAL A 524 0.39 0.64 -18.59
CA VAL A 524 -0.40 0.49 -19.83
C VAL A 524 -1.89 0.68 -19.54
N LEU A 525 -2.39 0.11 -18.43
CA LEU A 525 -3.77 0.30 -18.00
C LEU A 525 -4.08 1.78 -17.72
N GLN A 526 -3.18 2.47 -17.02
CA GLN A 526 -3.30 3.90 -16.73
C GLN A 526 -3.26 4.76 -18.01
N MET A 527 -2.38 4.44 -18.96
CA MET A 527 -2.28 5.14 -20.25
C MET A 527 -3.58 5.03 -21.06
N LYS A 528 -4.15 3.82 -21.13
CA LYS A 528 -5.43 3.57 -21.79
C LYS A 528 -6.56 4.33 -21.10
N SER A 529 -6.59 4.37 -19.77
CA SER A 529 -7.61 5.12 -19.01
C SER A 529 -7.51 6.63 -19.16
N MET A 530 -6.31 7.16 -19.42
CA MET A 530 -6.10 8.58 -19.71
C MET A 530 -6.35 8.95 -21.18
N GLY A 531 -6.66 7.98 -22.05
CA GLY A 531 -6.86 8.22 -23.47
C GLY A 531 -5.60 8.69 -24.22
N LEU A 532 -4.41 8.26 -23.78
CA LEU A 532 -3.12 8.71 -24.35
C LEU A 532 -2.73 8.01 -25.67
N GLY A 533 -3.63 7.24 -26.28
CA GLY A 533 -3.39 6.52 -27.53
C GLY A 533 -2.67 5.17 -27.36
N ASP A 534 -1.95 4.75 -28.39
CA ASP A 534 -1.19 3.49 -28.39
C ASP A 534 0.09 3.65 -27.54
N PRO A 535 0.30 2.81 -26.51
CA PRO A 535 1.51 2.85 -25.68
C PRO A 535 2.82 2.75 -26.44
N LEU A 536 2.86 2.12 -27.61
CA LEU A 536 4.08 2.03 -28.43
C LEU A 536 4.45 3.37 -29.10
N SER A 537 3.46 4.23 -29.35
CA SER A 537 3.64 5.54 -30.00
C SER A 537 3.88 6.68 -29.01
N PHE A 538 3.71 6.42 -27.71
CA PHE A 538 3.83 7.44 -26.67
C PHE A 538 5.26 7.98 -26.54
N VAL A 539 5.37 9.30 -26.33
CA VAL A 539 6.65 10.02 -26.34
C VAL A 539 7.36 9.88 -24.99
N PHE A 540 7.91 8.70 -24.68
CA PHE A 540 8.74 8.50 -23.49
C PHE A 540 10.10 9.22 -23.60
N ILE A 541 10.73 9.51 -22.46
CA ILE A 541 12.13 10.00 -22.43
C ILE A 541 13.07 8.91 -22.97
N ASP A 542 12.96 7.71 -22.39
CA ASP A 542 13.57 6.49 -22.90
C ASP A 542 12.44 5.46 -23.10
N PRO A 543 12.15 5.06 -24.35
CA PRO A 543 11.04 4.15 -24.62
C PRO A 543 11.31 2.75 -24.05
N PRO A 544 10.31 2.08 -23.46
CA PRO A 544 10.45 0.69 -23.03
C PRO A 544 10.58 -0.27 -24.20
N PRO A 545 11.14 -1.48 -23.99
CA PRO A 545 11.17 -2.52 -25.02
C PRO A 545 9.75 -2.87 -25.50
N ALA A 546 9.54 -2.92 -26.82
CA ALA A 546 8.24 -3.22 -27.41
C ALA A 546 7.66 -4.57 -26.92
N ALA A 547 8.52 -5.58 -26.73
CA ALA A 547 8.12 -6.89 -26.20
C ALA A 547 7.52 -6.81 -24.78
N SER A 548 8.00 -5.89 -23.93
CA SER A 548 7.47 -5.68 -22.58
C SER A 548 6.09 -5.04 -22.62
N ILE A 549 5.86 -4.06 -23.52
CA ILE A 549 4.54 -3.45 -23.72
C ILE A 549 3.55 -4.50 -24.25
N GLN A 550 3.93 -5.26 -25.27
CA GLN A 550 3.06 -6.30 -25.86
C GLN A 550 2.67 -7.36 -24.81
N THR A 551 3.62 -7.78 -23.99
CA THR A 551 3.37 -8.74 -22.90
C THR A 551 2.40 -8.17 -21.86
N ALA A 552 2.54 -6.88 -21.51
CA ALA A 552 1.61 -6.19 -20.61
C ALA A 552 0.21 -6.08 -21.20
N VAL A 553 0.08 -5.76 -22.49
CA VAL A 553 -1.22 -5.72 -23.20
C VAL A 553 -1.86 -7.12 -23.21
N THR A 554 -1.11 -8.16 -23.57
CA THR A 554 -1.61 -9.55 -23.54
C THR A 554 -2.05 -9.95 -22.14
N TYR A 555 -1.28 -9.59 -21.12
CA TYR A 555 -1.67 -9.84 -19.73
C TYR A 555 -2.95 -9.14 -19.32
N LEU A 556 -3.13 -7.87 -19.68
CA LEU A 556 -4.35 -7.13 -19.37
C LEU A 556 -5.57 -7.70 -20.12
N LYS A 557 -5.38 -8.25 -21.33
CA LYS A 557 -6.41 -9.02 -22.03
C LYS A 557 -6.73 -10.33 -21.29
N ASP A 558 -5.72 -11.09 -20.86
CA ASP A 558 -5.89 -12.31 -20.05
C ASP A 558 -6.63 -12.01 -18.73
N GLN A 559 -6.42 -10.84 -18.15
CA GLN A 559 -7.12 -10.38 -16.95
C GLN A 559 -8.56 -9.91 -17.22
N GLY A 560 -8.96 -9.73 -18.47
CA GLY A 560 -10.24 -9.16 -18.88
C GLY A 560 -10.33 -7.65 -18.69
N ALA A 561 -9.21 -6.96 -18.43
CA ALA A 561 -9.16 -5.50 -18.30
C ALA A 561 -9.17 -4.80 -19.66
N LEU A 562 -8.67 -5.47 -20.70
CA LEU A 562 -8.75 -5.02 -22.09
C LEU A 562 -9.53 -6.03 -22.94
N ASP A 563 -10.25 -5.54 -23.95
CA ASP A 563 -10.92 -6.38 -24.94
C ASP A 563 -9.94 -6.93 -26.01
N SER A 564 -10.45 -7.69 -26.97
CA SER A 564 -9.64 -8.24 -28.07
C SER A 564 -8.98 -7.16 -28.93
N ARG A 565 -9.59 -5.96 -29.04
CA ARG A 565 -9.07 -4.79 -29.75
C ARG A 565 -8.05 -3.99 -28.93
N GLY A 566 -7.93 -4.26 -27.63
CA GLY A 566 -7.02 -3.55 -26.73
C GLY A 566 -7.63 -2.29 -26.11
N GLU A 567 -8.96 -2.18 -26.09
CA GLU A 567 -9.72 -1.10 -25.46
C GLU A 567 -10.19 -1.51 -24.07
N LEU A 568 -10.43 -0.51 -23.21
CA LEU A 568 -10.83 -0.76 -21.82
C LEU A 568 -12.20 -1.43 -21.74
N THR A 569 -12.28 -2.52 -20.98
CA THR A 569 -13.55 -3.12 -20.59
C THR A 569 -14.17 -2.36 -19.41
N THR A 570 -15.42 -2.69 -19.05
CA THR A 570 -16.09 -2.11 -17.87
C THR A 570 -15.31 -2.40 -16.59
N ILE A 571 -14.81 -3.63 -16.42
CA ILE A 571 -13.94 -3.97 -15.29
C ILE A 571 -12.58 -3.26 -15.42
N GLY A 572 -11.99 -3.16 -16.61
CA GLY A 572 -10.74 -2.43 -16.85
C GLY A 572 -10.82 -0.96 -16.43
N THR A 573 -11.96 -0.31 -16.69
CA THR A 573 -12.22 1.08 -16.30
C THR A 573 -12.22 1.23 -14.77
N LEU A 574 -12.88 0.33 -14.05
CA LEU A 574 -12.86 0.31 -12.59
C LEU A 574 -11.46 0.03 -12.04
N LEU A 575 -10.75 -0.94 -12.63
CA LEU A 575 -9.38 -1.30 -12.23
C LEU A 575 -8.40 -0.12 -12.39
N ALA A 576 -8.52 0.64 -13.48
CA ALA A 576 -7.66 1.78 -13.74
C ALA A 576 -7.80 2.93 -12.71
N GLN A 577 -8.94 3.00 -12.02
CA GLN A 577 -9.20 3.98 -10.96
C GLN A 577 -8.70 3.52 -9.58
N LEU A 578 -8.41 2.21 -9.44
CA LEU A 578 -7.91 1.63 -8.20
C LEU A 578 -6.37 1.74 -8.14
N PRO A 579 -5.80 2.30 -7.07
CA PRO A 579 -4.35 2.46 -6.92
C PRO A 579 -3.67 1.17 -6.41
N VAL A 580 -3.94 0.04 -7.06
CA VAL A 580 -3.41 -1.29 -6.72
C VAL A 580 -3.07 -2.07 -7.97
N ASP A 581 -2.32 -3.15 -7.82
CA ASP A 581 -2.07 -4.07 -8.91
C ASP A 581 -3.39 -4.67 -9.43
N VAL A 582 -3.43 -4.91 -10.74
CA VAL A 582 -4.61 -5.36 -11.50
C VAL A 582 -5.32 -6.54 -10.82
N VAL A 583 -4.53 -7.50 -10.34
CA VAL A 583 -4.97 -8.72 -9.64
C VAL A 583 -5.70 -8.39 -8.33
N ILE A 584 -5.13 -7.49 -7.52
CA ILE A 584 -5.73 -7.07 -6.24
C ILE A 584 -6.99 -6.23 -6.50
N GLY A 585 -6.95 -5.33 -7.48
CA GLY A 585 -8.13 -4.56 -7.89
C GLY A 585 -9.28 -5.46 -8.34
N LYS A 586 -8.98 -6.51 -9.10
CA LYS A 586 -9.97 -7.48 -9.58
C LYS A 586 -10.57 -8.27 -8.44
N MET A 587 -9.77 -8.68 -7.45
CA MET A 587 -10.31 -9.30 -6.23
C MET A 587 -11.30 -8.37 -5.52
N LEU A 588 -10.96 -7.09 -5.35
CA LEU A 588 -11.84 -6.12 -4.68
C LEU A 588 -13.19 -5.96 -5.40
N VAL A 589 -13.17 -5.81 -6.73
CA VAL A 589 -14.39 -5.69 -7.55
C VAL A 589 -15.24 -6.96 -7.48
N LEU A 590 -14.61 -8.14 -7.55
CA LEU A 590 -15.31 -9.42 -7.41
C LEU A 590 -15.88 -9.61 -5.99
N GLY A 591 -15.16 -9.18 -4.95
CA GLY A 591 -15.61 -9.23 -3.57
C GLY A 591 -16.87 -8.42 -3.30
N SER A 592 -17.04 -7.26 -3.97
CA SER A 592 -18.27 -6.48 -3.92
C SER A 592 -19.49 -7.18 -4.54
N VAL A 593 -19.30 -7.87 -5.66
CA VAL A 593 -20.42 -8.55 -6.36
C VAL A 593 -20.98 -9.72 -5.55
N PHE A 594 -20.13 -10.44 -4.79
CA PHE A 594 -20.52 -11.64 -4.04
C PHE A 594 -20.77 -11.41 -2.54
N ASN A 595 -20.91 -10.16 -2.08
CA ASN A 595 -21.09 -9.82 -0.65
C ASN A 595 -19.99 -10.41 0.27
N LEU A 596 -18.75 -10.50 -0.24
CA LEU A 596 -17.56 -10.94 0.50
C LEU A 596 -16.53 -9.81 0.63
N VAL A 597 -17.02 -8.57 0.71
CA VAL A 597 -16.19 -7.35 0.75
C VAL A 597 -15.23 -7.37 1.94
N GLU A 598 -15.74 -7.62 3.16
CA GLU A 598 -14.93 -7.55 4.38
C GLU A 598 -13.72 -8.51 4.38
N PRO A 599 -13.81 -9.82 4.07
CA PRO A 599 -12.61 -10.67 4.02
C PRO A 599 -11.66 -10.30 2.86
N VAL A 600 -12.21 -9.96 1.68
CA VAL A 600 -11.41 -9.56 0.51
C VAL A 600 -10.64 -8.26 0.77
N LEU A 601 -11.24 -7.28 1.47
CA LEU A 601 -10.57 -6.04 1.86
C LEU A 601 -9.35 -6.30 2.75
N THR A 602 -9.42 -7.27 3.68
CA THR A 602 -8.25 -7.62 4.53
C THR A 602 -7.18 -8.28 3.67
N ILE A 603 -7.55 -9.24 2.83
CA ILE A 603 -6.60 -9.95 1.95
C ILE A 603 -5.91 -8.96 1.01
N ALA A 604 -6.67 -8.11 0.32
CA ALA A 604 -6.15 -7.08 -0.57
C ALA A 604 -5.20 -6.11 0.17
N ALA A 605 -5.56 -5.68 1.38
CA ALA A 605 -4.70 -4.83 2.20
C ALA A 605 -3.43 -5.56 2.66
N ALA A 606 -3.53 -6.84 3.02
CA ALA A 606 -2.39 -7.65 3.43
C ALA A 606 -1.39 -7.87 2.29
N LEU A 607 -1.88 -8.17 1.08
CA LEU A 607 -1.05 -8.39 -0.11
C LEU A 607 -0.42 -7.09 -0.63
N SER A 608 -1.02 -5.92 -0.33
CA SER A 608 -0.50 -4.60 -0.72
C SER A 608 0.57 -4.04 0.24
N VAL A 609 0.77 -4.66 1.41
CA VAL A 609 1.75 -4.25 2.42
C VAL A 609 2.86 -5.30 2.50
N GLN A 610 4.07 -4.89 2.89
CA GLN A 610 5.10 -5.85 3.24
C GLN A 610 4.60 -6.77 4.36
N SER A 611 4.90 -8.06 4.24
CA SER A 611 4.46 -9.08 5.21
C SER A 611 4.75 -8.64 6.66
N PRO A 612 3.76 -8.74 7.58
CA PRO A 612 3.95 -8.38 8.98
C PRO A 612 4.87 -9.34 9.73
N PHE A 613 5.20 -10.50 9.16
CA PHE A 613 6.07 -11.52 9.77
C PHE A 613 7.55 -11.16 9.64
N LEU A 614 8.27 -11.07 10.76
CA LEU A 614 9.69 -10.74 10.80
C LEU A 614 10.57 -11.93 10.42
N ARG A 615 11.52 -11.75 9.48
CA ARG A 615 12.44 -12.81 9.04
C ARG A 615 13.31 -13.37 10.17
N SER A 616 13.84 -12.51 11.05
CA SER A 616 14.68 -12.93 12.19
C SER A 616 13.96 -13.90 13.14
N SER A 617 12.64 -13.78 13.25
CA SER A 617 11.81 -14.60 14.12
C SER A 617 11.32 -15.90 13.50
N GLN A 618 11.68 -16.19 12.24
CA GLN A 618 11.37 -17.48 11.61
C GLN A 618 12.27 -18.60 12.12
N GLN A 619 13.49 -18.26 12.54
CA GLN A 619 14.43 -19.22 13.13
C GLN A 619 14.14 -19.50 14.62
N ASN A 620 13.22 -18.74 15.23
CA ASN A 620 12.87 -18.92 16.64
C ASN A 620 11.68 -19.91 16.78
N PRO A 621 11.89 -21.10 17.38
CA PRO A 621 10.87 -22.14 17.49
C PRO A 621 9.69 -21.74 18.39
N ASP A 622 9.93 -20.89 19.40
CA ASP A 622 8.87 -20.40 20.29
C ASP A 622 7.89 -19.52 19.52
N CYS A 623 8.42 -18.63 18.68
CA CYS A 623 7.61 -17.77 17.82
C CYS A 623 6.80 -18.61 16.82
N ALA A 624 7.39 -19.65 16.24
CA ALA A 624 6.70 -20.55 15.32
C ALA A 624 5.54 -21.29 16.01
N THR A 625 5.76 -21.82 17.21
CA THR A 625 4.74 -22.55 17.99
C THR A 625 3.55 -21.65 18.34
N VAL A 626 3.82 -20.42 18.78
CA VAL A 626 2.76 -19.45 19.14
C VAL A 626 1.99 -18.93 17.91
N ARG A 627 2.54 -19.08 16.70
CA ARG A 627 1.88 -18.73 15.43
C ARG A 627 0.99 -19.83 14.87
N GLN A 628 1.19 -21.10 15.22
CA GLN A 628 0.43 -22.23 14.67
C GLN A 628 -1.09 -22.02 14.62
N PRO A 629 -1.75 -21.45 15.65
CA PRO A 629 -3.20 -21.22 15.60
C PRO A 629 -3.65 -20.20 14.55
N LEU A 630 -2.75 -19.35 14.05
CA LEU A 630 -3.04 -18.35 13.01
C LEU A 630 -2.88 -18.92 11.60
N HIS A 631 -2.16 -20.04 11.45
CA HIS A 631 -1.91 -20.65 10.15
C HIS A 631 -3.21 -21.21 9.56
N SER A 632 -3.45 -20.89 8.30
CA SER A 632 -4.53 -21.48 7.54
C SER A 632 -3.98 -22.50 6.56
N ASN A 633 -4.55 -23.70 6.59
CA ASN A 633 -4.28 -24.72 5.58
C ASN A 633 -4.73 -24.28 4.16
N GLN A 634 -5.40 -23.14 3.97
CA GLN A 634 -5.77 -22.64 2.65
C GLN A 634 -4.67 -21.82 1.96
N GLY A 635 -3.67 -21.36 2.71
CA GLY A 635 -2.52 -20.63 2.18
C GLY A 635 -2.25 -19.28 2.84
N ASP A 636 -1.27 -18.56 2.30
CA ASP A 636 -0.70 -17.35 2.91
C ASP A 636 -1.72 -16.21 3.06
N PRO A 637 -2.58 -15.89 2.07
CA PRO A 637 -3.58 -14.83 2.21
C PRO A 637 -4.59 -15.08 3.34
N PHE A 638 -4.95 -16.35 3.58
CA PHE A 638 -5.87 -16.73 4.66
C PHE A 638 -5.17 -16.67 6.02
N THR A 639 -3.90 -17.02 6.10
CA THR A 639 -3.09 -16.84 7.32
C THR A 639 -2.94 -15.35 7.68
N LEU A 640 -2.76 -14.49 6.68
CA LEU A 640 -2.72 -13.03 6.87
C LEU A 640 -4.07 -12.49 7.34
N LEU A 641 -5.18 -12.99 6.80
CA LEU A 641 -6.54 -12.68 7.26
C LEU A 641 -6.73 -13.05 8.74
N ASN A 642 -6.38 -14.29 9.12
CA ASN A 642 -6.49 -14.76 10.50
C ASN A 642 -5.63 -13.93 11.46
N THR A 643 -4.39 -13.62 11.04
CA THR A 643 -3.45 -12.82 11.83
C THR A 643 -3.98 -11.40 12.08
N PHE A 644 -4.55 -10.77 11.05
CA PHE A 644 -5.16 -9.45 11.18
C PHE A 644 -6.39 -9.48 12.09
N ASN A 645 -7.27 -10.46 11.91
CA ASN A 645 -8.49 -10.60 12.71
C ASN A 645 -8.14 -10.76 14.21
N ALA A 646 -7.24 -11.68 14.54
CA ALA A 646 -6.79 -11.91 15.92
C ALA A 646 -6.11 -10.67 16.53
N TRP A 647 -5.38 -9.89 15.74
CA TRP A 647 -4.78 -8.65 16.23
C TRP A 647 -5.83 -7.57 16.54
N VAL A 648 -6.89 -7.45 15.72
CA VAL A 648 -7.99 -6.49 15.95
C VAL A 648 -8.74 -6.81 17.23
N GLU A 649 -8.95 -8.09 17.55
CA GLU A 649 -9.58 -8.50 18.82
C GLU A 649 -8.76 -8.05 20.03
N VAL A 650 -7.47 -8.38 20.05
CA VAL A 650 -6.54 -7.99 21.12
C VAL A 650 -6.45 -6.47 21.24
N LYS A 651 -6.67 -5.74 20.15
CA LYS A 651 -6.72 -4.27 20.16
C LYS A 651 -7.98 -3.68 20.78
N GLY A 652 -9.11 -4.37 20.73
CA GLY A 652 -10.33 -3.90 21.37
C GLY A 652 -10.47 -4.31 22.84
N GLU A 653 -9.66 -5.26 23.32
CA GLU A 653 -9.51 -5.52 24.76
C GLU A 653 -8.93 -4.29 25.49
N ARG A 654 -9.45 -3.98 26.70
CA ARG A 654 -9.12 -2.74 27.44
C ARG A 654 -7.69 -2.68 28.02
N GLY A 655 -6.78 -3.59 27.65
CA GLY A 655 -5.38 -3.58 28.07
C GLY A 655 -4.46 -3.47 26.85
N GLY A 656 -3.54 -2.50 26.83
CA GLY A 656 -2.60 -2.22 25.73
C GLY A 656 -1.55 -3.34 25.47
N GLY A 657 -1.99 -4.59 25.38
CA GLY A 657 -1.17 -5.79 25.21
C GLY A 657 -0.83 -6.13 23.77
N SER A 658 -1.35 -5.41 22.78
CA SER A 658 -1.15 -5.71 21.34
C SER A 658 0.32 -5.73 20.94
N ARG A 659 1.14 -4.81 21.45
CA ARG A 659 2.60 -4.78 21.24
C ARG A 659 3.27 -6.05 21.75
N LYS A 660 2.89 -6.50 22.95
CA LYS A 660 3.42 -7.70 23.58
C LYS A 660 2.97 -8.95 22.83
N TRP A 661 1.71 -8.97 22.37
CA TRP A 661 1.15 -10.02 21.52
C TRP A 661 1.89 -10.13 20.18
N CYS A 662 2.18 -9.00 19.52
CA CYS A 662 2.94 -8.96 18.27
C CYS A 662 4.37 -9.46 18.46
N ARG A 663 5.08 -8.97 19.50
CA ARG A 663 6.47 -9.38 19.78
C ARG A 663 6.61 -10.88 20.02
N ARG A 664 5.72 -11.48 20.84
CA ARG A 664 5.73 -12.93 21.10
C ARG A 664 5.54 -13.79 19.85
N ARG A 665 4.88 -13.22 18.84
CA ARG A 665 4.63 -13.86 17.53
C ARG A 665 5.57 -13.35 16.45
N GLY A 666 6.60 -12.57 16.77
CA GLY A 666 7.52 -11.94 15.80
C GLY A 666 6.80 -11.19 14.67
N LEU A 667 5.76 -10.42 15.02
CA LEU A 667 5.00 -9.57 14.12
C LEU A 667 5.39 -8.10 14.30
N GLU A 668 5.43 -7.36 13.19
CA GLU A 668 5.62 -5.91 13.17
C GLU A 668 4.26 -5.21 13.20
N GLU A 669 3.90 -4.63 14.35
CA GLU A 669 2.59 -3.99 14.55
C GLU A 669 2.35 -2.82 13.58
N GLN A 670 3.41 -2.10 13.19
CA GLN A 670 3.33 -1.02 12.21
C GLN A 670 2.71 -1.46 10.87
N ARG A 671 2.98 -2.69 10.43
CA ARG A 671 2.40 -3.24 9.19
C ARG A 671 0.91 -3.50 9.32
N LEU A 672 0.46 -3.93 10.49
CA LEU A 672 -0.96 -4.13 10.78
C LEU A 672 -1.71 -2.78 10.81
N TYR A 673 -1.12 -1.71 11.35
CA TYR A 673 -1.69 -0.37 11.23
C TYR A 673 -1.78 0.11 9.77
N GLU A 674 -0.77 -0.18 8.94
CA GLU A 674 -0.79 0.10 7.50
C GLU A 674 -1.93 -0.65 6.80
N MET A 675 -2.15 -1.93 7.15
CA MET A 675 -3.26 -2.74 6.64
C MET A 675 -4.63 -2.15 6.99
N VAL A 676 -4.88 -1.70 8.23
CA VAL A 676 -6.15 -1.05 8.60
C VAL A 676 -6.38 0.21 7.76
N ASN A 677 -5.34 1.03 7.59
CA ASN A 677 -5.43 2.24 6.78
C ASN A 677 -5.75 1.92 5.32
N LEU A 678 -5.17 0.86 4.76
CA LEU A 678 -5.44 0.42 3.38
C LEU A 678 -6.83 -0.18 3.23
N ARG A 679 -7.24 -1.06 4.13
CA ARG A 679 -8.57 -1.68 4.20
C ARG A 679 -9.68 -0.62 4.14
N ARG A 680 -9.62 0.38 5.03
CA ARG A 680 -10.60 1.48 5.07
C ARG A 680 -10.68 2.20 3.73
N GLN A 681 -9.54 2.43 3.10
CA GLN A 681 -9.53 3.18 1.86
C GLN A 681 -9.98 2.39 0.66
N PHE A 682 -9.69 1.10 0.61
CA PHE A 682 -10.31 0.24 -0.38
C PHE A 682 -11.83 0.25 -0.18
N LYS A 683 -12.33 0.23 1.07
CA LYS A 683 -13.75 0.40 1.36
C LYS A 683 -14.28 1.77 0.88
N ASP A 684 -13.58 2.87 1.16
CA ASP A 684 -13.96 4.22 0.73
C ASP A 684 -13.95 4.36 -0.81
N LEU A 685 -12.97 3.75 -1.49
CA LEU A 685 -12.88 3.73 -2.94
C LEU A 685 -14.03 2.92 -3.56
N LEU A 686 -14.34 1.74 -3.02
CA LEU A 686 -15.46 0.94 -3.48
C LEU A 686 -16.80 1.67 -3.26
N LYS A 687 -16.96 2.38 -2.13
CA LYS A 687 -18.12 3.26 -1.88
C LYS A 687 -18.20 4.40 -2.88
N SER A 688 -17.08 5.05 -3.21
CA SER A 688 -17.05 6.14 -4.20
C SER A 688 -17.41 5.71 -5.62
N GLN A 689 -17.36 4.41 -5.91
CA GLN A 689 -17.72 3.81 -7.19
C GLN A 689 -19.10 3.13 -7.15
N ASP A 690 -19.91 3.38 -6.11
CA ASP A 690 -21.23 2.77 -5.88
C ASP A 690 -21.23 1.23 -5.86
N LEU A 691 -20.07 0.60 -5.62
CA LEU A 691 -19.92 -0.87 -5.53
C LEU A 691 -20.32 -1.42 -4.16
N VAL A 692 -20.46 -0.55 -3.15
CA VAL A 692 -20.85 -0.90 -1.78
C VAL A 692 -21.90 0.09 -1.31
N GLU A 693 -23.02 -0.40 -0.78
CA GLU A 693 -24.09 0.44 -0.25
C GLU A 693 -23.59 1.30 0.92
N SER A 694 -24.03 2.57 0.95
CA SER A 694 -23.74 3.47 2.06
C SER A 694 -24.62 3.09 3.25
N GLU A 695 -24.01 2.59 4.33
CA GLU A 695 -24.70 2.27 5.61
C GLU A 695 -25.37 3.48 6.29
N ASP A 696 -25.27 4.68 5.71
CA ASP A 696 -25.87 5.92 6.23
C ASP A 696 -27.42 5.94 6.18
N GLY A 697 -28.05 4.93 5.55
CA GLY A 697 -29.53 4.85 5.43
C GLY A 697 -30.27 4.13 6.57
N ALA A 698 -29.62 3.26 7.35
CA ALA A 698 -30.32 2.36 8.29
C ALA A 698 -30.31 2.80 9.76
N SER A 699 -29.63 3.91 10.11
CA SER A 699 -29.39 4.33 11.50
C SER A 699 -30.23 5.54 11.98
N ASN A 700 -31.31 5.90 11.28
CA ASN A 700 -32.17 7.03 11.66
C ASN A 700 -33.31 6.68 12.65
N ALA A 701 -33.29 5.49 13.27
CA ALA A 701 -34.32 5.05 14.22
C ALA A 701 -33.78 4.75 15.64
N SER A 702 -33.12 5.70 16.31
CA SER A 702 -33.02 5.75 17.80
C SER A 702 -32.34 7.04 18.32
N SER A 703 -33.08 8.14 18.45
CA SER A 703 -32.53 9.48 18.67
C SER A 703 -32.14 9.84 20.12
N SER A 704 -32.40 9.01 21.14
CA SER A 704 -32.14 9.34 22.56
C SER A 704 -30.83 8.78 23.13
N SER A 705 -30.39 7.59 22.71
CA SER A 705 -29.14 6.92 23.17
C SER A 705 -27.86 7.57 22.61
N HIS A 706 -27.93 8.18 21.43
CA HIS A 706 -26.76 8.70 20.71
C HIS A 706 -26.17 9.99 21.29
N ARG A 707 -26.91 10.79 22.08
CA ARG A 707 -26.39 12.07 22.60
C ARG A 707 -25.28 11.88 23.64
N GLY A 708 -25.44 10.91 24.55
CA GLY A 708 -24.44 10.58 25.57
C GLY A 708 -23.15 10.03 24.96
N GLN A 709 -23.29 9.01 24.10
CA GLN A 709 -22.14 8.41 23.40
C GLN A 709 -21.42 9.40 22.47
N ARG A 710 -22.15 10.31 21.80
CA ARG A 710 -21.53 11.35 20.96
C ARG A 710 -20.72 12.35 21.78
N MET A 711 -21.19 12.74 22.96
CA MET A 711 -20.49 13.68 23.84
C MET A 711 -19.23 13.05 24.44
N GLU A 712 -19.30 11.77 24.83
CA GLU A 712 -18.15 11.00 25.31
C GLU A 712 -17.09 10.82 24.23
N ARG A 713 -17.49 10.45 23.00
CA ARG A 713 -16.58 10.36 21.83
C ARG A 713 -15.92 11.70 21.50
N LEU A 714 -16.65 12.82 21.59
CA LEU A 714 -16.08 14.15 21.37
C LEU A 714 -15.06 14.53 22.47
N SER A 715 -15.35 14.18 23.73
CA SER A 715 -14.44 14.40 24.86
C SER A 715 -13.17 13.56 24.73
N GLU A 716 -13.31 12.28 24.41
CA GLU A 716 -12.19 11.35 24.17
C GLU A 716 -11.34 11.80 22.98
N ARG A 717 -11.97 12.16 21.86
CA ARG A 717 -11.28 12.65 20.67
C ARG A 717 -10.55 13.97 20.93
N ARG A 718 -11.10 14.87 21.75
CA ARG A 718 -10.39 16.08 22.22
C ARG A 718 -9.16 15.73 23.05
N LYS A 719 -9.27 14.79 24.00
CA LYS A 719 -8.15 14.31 24.81
C LYS A 719 -7.05 13.69 23.92
N LEU A 720 -7.42 12.85 22.95
CA LEU A 720 -6.48 12.25 22.01
C LEU A 720 -5.78 13.29 21.13
N HIS A 721 -6.50 14.33 20.67
CA HIS A 721 -5.90 15.45 19.94
C HIS A 721 -4.94 16.27 20.82
N GLN A 722 -5.23 16.42 22.11
CA GLN A 722 -4.35 17.08 23.07
C GLN A 722 -3.07 16.26 23.28
N LEU A 723 -3.19 14.96 23.56
CA LEU A 723 -2.05 14.03 23.66
C LEU A 723 -1.17 14.05 22.41
N LYS A 724 -1.77 14.08 21.22
CA LYS A 724 -1.03 14.21 19.96
C LYS A 724 -0.24 15.51 19.88
N ARG A 725 -0.83 16.65 20.26
CA ARG A 725 -0.14 17.95 20.24
C ARG A 725 1.00 17.99 21.26
N ASP A 726 0.76 17.50 22.47
CA ASP A 726 1.76 17.48 23.53
C ASP A 726 2.99 16.64 23.11
N HIS A 727 2.76 15.50 22.45
CA HIS A 727 3.82 14.66 21.87
C HIS A 727 4.60 15.36 20.75
N GLU A 728 3.90 15.98 19.79
CA GLU A 728 4.53 16.71 18.67
C GLU A 728 5.38 17.90 19.16
N GLN A 729 4.96 18.57 20.25
CA GLN A 729 5.75 19.63 20.89
C GLN A 729 7.01 19.07 21.57
N GLN A 730 6.92 17.92 22.26
CA GLN A 730 8.06 17.29 22.93
C GLN A 730 9.11 16.74 21.94
N GLU A 731 8.68 16.14 20.81
CA GLU A 731 9.59 15.62 19.77
C GLU A 731 10.44 16.71 19.13
N SER A 732 9.92 17.94 19.02
CA SER A 732 10.64 19.06 18.39
C SER A 732 11.88 19.53 19.17
N SER A 733 12.07 19.07 20.42
CA SER A 733 13.05 19.66 21.34
C SER A 733 14.39 18.92 21.47
N LYS A 734 14.57 17.64 21.14
CA LYS A 734 15.81 16.90 21.50
C LYS A 734 16.23 15.81 20.51
N ARG A 735 17.36 15.99 19.81
CA ARG A 735 18.11 14.87 19.21
C ARG A 735 18.58 13.96 20.34
N LYS A 736 18.30 12.65 20.29
CA LYS A 736 18.70 11.71 21.34
C LYS A 736 20.19 11.38 21.17
N VAL A 737 20.89 11.20 22.29
CA VAL A 737 22.29 10.73 22.28
C VAL A 737 22.26 9.21 22.40
N LEU A 738 22.93 8.53 21.47
CA LEU A 738 23.02 7.06 21.50
C LEU A 738 23.77 6.62 22.77
N ARG A 739 23.28 5.57 23.42
CA ARG A 739 23.98 4.93 24.54
C ARG A 739 24.80 3.76 24.01
N LEU A 740 26.00 3.57 24.55
CA LEU A 740 26.71 2.28 24.50
C LEU A 740 25.90 1.30 25.35
N GLU A 741 24.90 0.64 24.78
CA GLU A 741 24.29 -0.51 25.44
C GLU A 741 25.08 -1.76 25.05
N GLU A 742 25.50 -2.52 26.07
CA GLU A 742 26.11 -3.84 25.94
C GLU A 742 25.15 -4.72 25.14
N GLY A 743 25.64 -5.25 24.01
CA GLY A 743 24.88 -6.14 23.15
C GLY A 743 24.64 -7.48 23.85
N GLN A 744 23.64 -7.57 24.71
CA GLN A 744 23.11 -8.80 25.28
C GLN A 744 21.83 -8.47 26.05
N GLU A 745 20.67 -8.65 25.41
CA GLU A 745 19.39 -9.06 26.01
C GLU A 745 18.37 -9.21 24.88
N ASP A 746 18.63 -10.17 23.99
CA ASP A 746 17.63 -10.78 23.09
C ASP A 746 18.11 -12.20 22.71
N SER A 747 18.45 -13.02 23.72
CA SER A 747 18.47 -14.48 23.60
C SER A 747 18.64 -15.15 24.97
N SER A 748 17.89 -16.24 25.16
CA SER A 748 17.87 -17.19 26.29
C SER A 748 17.23 -16.73 27.61
N GLY A 749 16.18 -17.46 28.02
CA GLY A 749 15.59 -17.39 29.34
C GLY A 749 16.24 -18.39 30.30
N SER A 750 16.40 -17.97 31.55
CA SER A 750 16.28 -18.84 32.73
C SER A 750 15.95 -17.95 33.92
N ASP A 751 14.79 -18.21 34.54
CA ASP A 751 14.40 -17.62 35.82
C ASP A 751 15.43 -17.98 36.89
N THR A 752 16.13 -16.99 37.44
CA THR A 752 16.64 -17.06 38.81
C THR A 752 16.45 -15.71 39.51
N ASP A 753 15.83 -15.79 40.68
CA ASP A 753 15.48 -14.71 41.59
C ASP A 753 16.71 -13.98 42.13
N ASP A 754 17.11 -12.83 41.56
CA ASP A 754 17.78 -11.77 42.34
C ASP A 754 17.84 -10.38 41.65
N ARG A 755 16.69 -9.74 41.37
CA ARG A 755 16.68 -8.31 40.96
C ARG A 755 15.58 -7.49 41.65
N GLY A 756 15.46 -7.64 42.97
CA GLY A 756 14.47 -6.95 43.81
C GLY A 756 14.65 -5.45 44.03
N ARG A 757 15.76 -4.83 43.58
CA ARG A 757 16.06 -3.41 43.93
C ARG A 757 16.16 -2.43 42.76
N ARG A 758 16.28 -2.88 41.51
CA ARG A 758 16.41 -1.98 40.32
C ARG A 758 15.10 -1.74 39.56
N LYS A 759 14.00 -2.40 39.93
CA LYS A 759 12.69 -2.29 39.24
C LYS A 759 11.91 -1.02 39.63
N LYS A 760 12.13 -0.48 40.85
CA LYS A 760 11.38 0.69 41.37
C LYS A 760 11.72 2.03 40.71
N GLU A 761 12.89 2.17 40.07
CA GLU A 761 13.23 3.41 39.35
C GLU A 761 12.83 3.38 37.87
N LYS A 762 12.73 2.20 37.24
CA LYS A 762 12.24 2.07 35.86
C LYS A 762 10.71 2.20 35.75
N GLU A 763 9.94 1.89 36.80
CA GLU A 763 8.47 2.06 36.78
C GLU A 763 8.01 3.52 36.95
N LYS A 764 8.90 4.43 37.41
CA LYS A 764 8.61 5.88 37.48
C LYS A 764 8.99 6.67 36.22
N ALA A 765 9.69 6.05 35.28
CA ALA A 765 9.82 6.57 33.92
C ALA A 765 8.56 6.17 33.13
N GLY A 766 7.49 6.95 33.35
CA GLY A 766 6.12 6.61 32.98
C GLY A 766 5.88 6.34 31.49
N ASN A 767 4.86 5.50 31.26
CA ASN A 767 4.09 5.33 30.02
C ASN A 767 4.67 6.05 28.80
N ASP A 768 5.49 5.33 28.03
CA ASP A 768 5.80 5.69 26.65
C ASP A 768 4.49 5.62 25.86
N LEU A 769 3.75 6.74 25.83
CA LEU A 769 2.47 6.88 25.14
C LEU A 769 2.69 6.53 23.67
N ASP A 770 2.04 5.46 23.20
CA ASP A 770 2.13 5.06 21.80
C ASP A 770 1.37 6.07 20.92
N ILE A 771 2.11 7.01 20.32
CA ILE A 771 1.55 8.00 19.40
C ILE A 771 0.84 7.35 18.20
N GLN A 772 1.24 6.15 17.80
CA GLN A 772 0.58 5.41 16.73
C GLN A 772 -0.78 4.89 17.18
N GLU A 773 -0.90 4.45 18.43
CA GLU A 773 -2.18 4.07 19.03
C GLU A 773 -3.12 5.29 19.15
N VAL A 774 -2.59 6.44 19.55
CA VAL A 774 -3.36 7.71 19.57
C VAL A 774 -3.84 8.07 18.16
N LYS A 775 -2.95 8.01 17.15
CA LYS A 775 -3.29 8.26 15.75
C LYS A 775 -4.30 7.24 15.22
N PHE A 776 -4.22 5.99 15.65
CA PHE A 776 -5.13 4.91 15.30
C PHE A 776 -6.53 5.18 15.83
N LYS A 777 -6.67 5.42 17.16
CA LYS A 777 -7.96 5.75 17.81
C LYS A 777 -8.58 7.05 17.28
N LEU A 778 -7.76 8.00 16.82
CA LEU A 778 -8.25 9.23 16.17
C LEU A 778 -8.80 8.99 14.76
N ARG A 779 -8.30 7.97 14.05
CA ARG A 779 -8.62 7.70 12.64
C ARG A 779 -9.65 6.59 12.45
N HIS A 780 -9.77 5.67 13.41
CA HIS A 780 -10.55 4.44 13.28
C HIS A 780 -11.43 4.25 14.51
N ASN A 781 -12.67 3.83 14.27
CA ASN A 781 -13.53 3.34 15.33
C ASN A 781 -13.20 1.85 15.57
N VAL A 782 -12.65 1.55 16.74
CA VAL A 782 -12.23 0.18 17.08
C VAL A 782 -13.43 -0.76 17.17
N SER A 783 -14.59 -0.28 17.63
CA SER A 783 -15.81 -1.10 17.73
C SER A 783 -16.32 -1.53 16.36
N GLU A 784 -16.42 -0.60 15.41
CA GLU A 784 -16.84 -0.90 14.03
C GLU A 784 -15.85 -1.86 13.34
N LEU A 785 -14.55 -1.69 13.61
CA LEU A 785 -13.52 -2.58 13.07
C LEU A 785 -13.64 -4.00 13.66
N GLN A 786 -13.93 -4.12 14.96
CA GLN A 786 -14.18 -5.40 15.61
C GLN A 786 -15.43 -6.07 15.06
N GLU A 787 -16.55 -5.35 14.92
CA GLU A 787 -17.80 -5.89 14.35
C GLU A 787 -17.57 -6.43 12.93
N ALA A 788 -16.85 -5.66 12.09
CA ALA A 788 -16.50 -6.09 10.73
C ALA A 788 -15.58 -7.32 10.70
N VAL A 789 -14.68 -7.45 11.68
CA VAL A 789 -13.76 -8.59 11.80
C VAL A 789 -14.43 -9.83 12.39
N SER A 790 -15.29 -9.67 13.40
CA SER A 790 -16.05 -10.77 14.00
C SER A 790 -16.99 -11.42 12.98
N ALA A 791 -17.55 -10.65 12.04
CA ALA A 791 -18.28 -11.21 10.89
C ALA A 791 -17.42 -12.09 9.96
N CYS A 792 -16.08 -12.00 10.05
CA CYS A 792 -15.12 -12.71 9.21
C CYS A 792 -14.38 -13.86 9.92
N GLN A 793 -14.49 -14.02 11.25
CA GLN A 793 -13.74 -15.04 11.99
C GLN A 793 -14.26 -16.45 11.74
N ASP A 794 -15.58 -16.61 11.67
CA ASP A 794 -16.23 -17.89 11.42
C ASP A 794 -16.79 -17.94 10.00
N LEU A 795 -15.90 -17.82 9.00
CA LEU A 795 -16.28 -18.08 7.62
C LEU A 795 -16.75 -19.54 7.51
N SER A 796 -18.04 -19.73 7.24
CA SER A 796 -18.57 -21.06 6.94
C SER A 796 -17.80 -21.69 5.78
N SER A 797 -17.69 -23.02 5.76
CA SER A 797 -17.01 -23.77 4.68
C SER A 797 -17.47 -23.31 3.28
N ARG A 798 -18.77 -22.98 3.15
CA ARG A 798 -19.38 -22.40 1.95
C ARG A 798 -18.79 -21.04 1.55
N LYS A 799 -18.71 -20.10 2.49
CA LYS A 799 -18.12 -18.76 2.24
C LYS A 799 -16.62 -18.86 1.97
N GLN A 800 -15.92 -19.77 2.64
CA GLN A 800 -14.49 -20.01 2.43
C GLN A 800 -14.20 -20.59 1.03
N ALA A 801 -15.03 -21.52 0.54
CA ALA A 801 -14.93 -22.05 -0.81
C ALA A 801 -15.15 -20.95 -1.87
N LEU A 802 -16.18 -20.13 -1.68
CA LEU A 802 -16.46 -18.99 -2.56
C LEU A 802 -15.31 -17.97 -2.54
N LEU A 803 -14.81 -17.60 -1.36
CA LEU A 803 -13.68 -16.68 -1.22
C LEU A 803 -12.42 -17.20 -1.93
N LYS A 804 -12.13 -18.51 -1.81
CA LYS A 804 -11.03 -19.15 -2.56
C LYS A 804 -11.19 -19.02 -4.07
N LEU A 805 -12.40 -19.25 -4.59
CA LEU A 805 -12.69 -19.09 -6.02
C LEU A 805 -12.48 -17.64 -6.47
N LEU A 806 -12.94 -16.65 -5.69
CA LEU A 806 -12.78 -15.23 -6.03
C LEU A 806 -11.31 -14.78 -6.02
N VAL A 807 -10.55 -15.20 -5.00
CA VAL A 807 -9.11 -14.94 -4.94
C VAL A 807 -8.42 -15.58 -6.13
N CYS A 808 -8.73 -16.84 -6.43
CA CYS A 808 -8.17 -17.54 -7.58
C CYS A 808 -8.52 -16.86 -8.92
N ARG A 809 -9.77 -16.43 -9.13
CA ARG A 809 -10.18 -15.69 -10.33
C ARG A 809 -9.45 -14.34 -10.48
N GLY A 810 -9.07 -13.72 -9.37
CA GLY A 810 -8.20 -12.54 -9.36
C GLY A 810 -6.76 -12.86 -9.74
N LEU A 811 -6.19 -13.96 -9.22
CA LEU A 811 -4.82 -14.41 -9.48
C LEU A 811 -4.63 -15.04 -10.88
N TYR A 812 -5.68 -15.65 -11.43
CA TYR A 812 -5.66 -16.34 -12.72
C TYR A 812 -5.13 -15.44 -13.85
N PRO A 813 -4.23 -15.89 -14.75
CA PRO A 813 -3.80 -17.27 -14.99
C PRO A 813 -2.56 -17.73 -14.20
N GLN A 814 -2.22 -17.09 -13.08
CA GLN A 814 -1.05 -17.46 -12.27
C GLN A 814 -1.28 -18.73 -11.46
N LEU A 815 -1.10 -19.88 -12.10
CA LEU A 815 -1.23 -21.21 -11.51
C LEU A 815 0.08 -22.01 -11.58
N ALA A 816 0.28 -22.84 -10.57
CA ALA A 816 1.40 -23.74 -10.42
C ALA A 816 0.90 -25.17 -10.14
N LEU A 817 1.39 -26.13 -10.95
CA LEU A 817 1.14 -27.56 -10.83
C LEU A 817 2.23 -28.20 -9.95
N PRO A 818 1.90 -28.96 -8.90
CA PRO A 818 2.89 -29.71 -8.12
C PRO A 818 3.60 -30.76 -8.98
N ASP A 819 4.89 -30.95 -8.74
CA ASP A 819 5.68 -32.03 -9.35
C ASP A 819 5.27 -33.41 -8.79
N GLU A 820 5.24 -34.42 -9.64
CA GLU A 820 4.81 -35.78 -9.28
C GLU A 820 5.67 -36.42 -8.18
N HIS A 821 6.92 -35.97 -8.04
CA HIS A 821 7.89 -36.48 -7.08
C HIS A 821 7.90 -35.70 -5.75
N ASN A 822 7.00 -34.75 -5.54
CA ASN A 822 6.98 -33.97 -4.31
C ASN A 822 6.73 -34.80 -3.05
N THR A 823 6.08 -35.96 -3.15
CA THR A 823 5.87 -36.87 -2.01
C THR A 823 7.19 -37.38 -1.41
N THR A 824 8.28 -37.39 -2.18
CA THR A 824 9.61 -37.82 -1.68
C THR A 824 10.48 -36.66 -1.21
N ARG A 825 10.07 -35.41 -1.48
CA ARG A 825 10.80 -34.19 -1.10
C ARG A 825 10.27 -33.67 0.24
N LYS A 826 11.17 -33.27 1.14
CA LYS A 826 10.83 -32.69 2.45
C LYS A 826 10.85 -31.16 2.39
N ASP A 827 10.02 -30.54 3.22
CA ASP A 827 10.00 -29.10 3.52
C ASP A 827 9.88 -28.18 2.27
N SER A 828 10.68 -27.11 2.20
CA SER A 828 10.63 -26.08 1.17
C SER A 828 11.18 -26.49 -0.20
N ASP A 829 11.74 -27.70 -0.34
CA ASP A 829 12.32 -28.17 -1.60
C ASP A 829 11.28 -28.79 -2.56
N GLN A 830 9.99 -28.74 -2.21
CA GLN A 830 8.92 -29.07 -3.13
C GLN A 830 8.99 -28.23 -4.41
N VAL A 831 8.81 -28.90 -5.55
CA VAL A 831 8.93 -28.31 -6.88
C VAL A 831 7.56 -28.18 -7.53
N PHE A 832 7.37 -27.08 -8.24
CA PHE A 832 6.16 -26.72 -8.92
C PHE A 832 6.47 -26.22 -10.33
N HIS A 833 5.50 -26.36 -11.23
CA HIS A 833 5.61 -25.98 -12.63
C HIS A 833 4.51 -24.99 -13.00
N THR A 834 4.89 -23.87 -13.58
CA THR A 834 3.98 -22.89 -14.16
C THR A 834 3.93 -23.02 -15.68
N LYS A 835 3.02 -22.31 -16.34
CA LYS A 835 2.96 -22.24 -17.81
C LYS A 835 4.30 -21.81 -18.41
N ASN A 836 4.90 -20.75 -17.87
CA ASN A 836 6.08 -20.11 -18.45
C ASN A 836 7.43 -20.54 -17.82
N LYS A 837 7.42 -21.13 -16.63
CA LYS A 837 8.63 -21.53 -15.89
C LYS A 837 8.44 -22.86 -15.15
N GLN A 838 9.37 -23.79 -15.35
CA GLN A 838 9.43 -25.08 -14.67
C GLN A 838 10.42 -25.03 -13.50
N GLY A 839 10.27 -25.95 -12.54
CA GLY A 839 11.26 -26.11 -11.48
C GLY A 839 11.24 -25.00 -10.42
N VAL A 840 10.07 -24.46 -10.11
CA VAL A 840 9.89 -23.38 -9.14
C VAL A 840 9.68 -23.96 -7.75
N VAL A 841 10.23 -23.35 -6.71
CA VAL A 841 10.10 -23.83 -5.31
C VAL A 841 9.22 -22.91 -4.49
N MET A 842 8.75 -23.38 -3.33
CA MET A 842 7.98 -22.54 -2.40
C MET A 842 8.91 -21.59 -1.64
N HIS A 843 8.49 -20.33 -1.48
CA HIS A 843 9.25 -19.41 -0.64
C HIS A 843 9.24 -19.90 0.83
N PRO A 844 10.38 -19.86 1.56
CA PRO A 844 10.46 -20.38 2.93
C PRO A 844 9.52 -19.72 3.94
N THR A 845 8.99 -18.54 3.63
CA THR A 845 8.00 -17.85 4.47
C THR A 845 6.57 -18.31 4.25
N SER A 846 6.31 -19.15 3.25
CA SER A 846 4.97 -19.64 2.96
C SER A 846 4.53 -20.67 3.99
N VAL A 847 3.25 -20.67 4.35
CA VAL A 847 2.68 -21.65 5.27
C VAL A 847 2.84 -23.07 4.74
N PHE A 848 2.74 -23.26 3.42
CA PHE A 848 2.93 -24.58 2.79
C PHE A 848 4.37 -25.09 2.85
N ALA A 849 5.36 -24.22 3.08
CA ALA A 849 6.73 -24.66 3.31
C ALA A 849 6.91 -25.26 4.71
N SER A 850 6.05 -24.90 5.67
CA SER A 850 6.05 -25.46 7.04
C SER A 850 5.17 -26.70 7.16
N ASP A 851 4.13 -26.82 6.33
CA ASP A 851 3.20 -27.93 6.31
C ASP A 851 2.98 -28.44 4.86
N PRO A 852 3.96 -29.18 4.32
CA PRO A 852 3.94 -29.67 2.93
C PRO A 852 2.85 -30.71 2.65
N GLU A 853 2.44 -31.46 3.67
CA GLU A 853 1.50 -32.58 3.55
C GLU A 853 0.10 -32.12 3.14
N VAL A 854 -0.28 -30.88 3.47
CA VAL A 854 -1.56 -30.26 3.08
C VAL A 854 -1.76 -30.18 1.56
N LEU A 855 -0.66 -30.22 0.79
CA LEU A 855 -0.70 -30.17 -0.67
C LEU A 855 -0.68 -31.56 -1.32
N HIS A 856 -0.40 -32.62 -0.55
CA HIS A 856 -0.36 -33.97 -1.06
C HIS A 856 -1.78 -34.51 -1.26
N VAL A 857 -1.96 -35.31 -2.31
CA VAL A 857 -3.17 -36.11 -2.47
C VAL A 857 -3.11 -37.23 -1.42
N PRO A 858 -4.16 -37.44 -0.60
CA PRO A 858 -4.18 -38.51 0.40
C PRO A 858 -3.90 -39.88 -0.22
N GLU A 859 -3.09 -40.71 0.43
CA GLU A 859 -2.65 -42.00 -0.13
C GLU A 859 -3.82 -42.98 -0.37
N ASP A 860 -4.88 -42.90 0.44
CA ASP A 860 -6.08 -43.75 0.33
C ASP A 860 -6.94 -43.47 -0.93
N ASP A 861 -6.70 -42.36 -1.64
CA ASP A 861 -7.48 -41.99 -2.85
C ASP A 861 -6.82 -42.45 -4.16
N TYR A 862 -5.60 -42.99 -4.13
CA TYR A 862 -4.96 -43.55 -5.33
C TYR A 862 -5.56 -44.91 -5.65
N ARG A 863 -6.37 -44.99 -6.72
CA ARG A 863 -6.79 -46.28 -7.26
C ARG A 863 -5.63 -46.90 -8.03
N GLU A 864 -5.14 -48.06 -7.59
CA GLU A 864 -4.05 -48.80 -8.23
C GLU A 864 -4.39 -49.12 -9.69
N GLY A 865 -3.62 -48.54 -10.61
CA GLY A 865 -3.66 -48.81 -12.05
C GLY A 865 -2.27 -48.63 -12.66
N PRO A 866 -1.97 -49.22 -13.83
CA PRO A 866 -0.60 -49.59 -14.18
C PRO A 866 0.35 -48.42 -14.52
N THR A 867 -0.14 -47.19 -14.75
CA THR A 867 0.72 -46.11 -15.28
C THR A 867 0.32 -44.66 -14.93
N LYS A 868 -0.86 -44.36 -14.35
CA LYS A 868 -1.28 -42.98 -14.04
C LYS A 868 -1.92 -42.87 -12.65
N LYS A 869 -1.39 -41.96 -11.82
CA LYS A 869 -1.93 -41.61 -10.49
C LYS A 869 -3.19 -40.76 -10.65
N GLU A 870 -4.36 -41.39 -10.64
CA GLU A 870 -5.66 -40.71 -10.74
C GLU A 870 -6.23 -40.37 -9.37
N SER A 871 -6.82 -39.18 -9.23
CA SER A 871 -7.51 -38.76 -8.02
C SER A 871 -8.57 -37.70 -8.32
N SER A 872 -9.58 -37.59 -7.45
CA SER A 872 -10.54 -36.47 -7.48
C SER A 872 -10.04 -35.23 -6.72
N LYS A 873 -8.97 -35.38 -5.92
CA LYS A 873 -8.53 -34.35 -4.96
C LYS A 873 -7.26 -33.60 -5.37
N HIS A 874 -6.84 -33.68 -6.63
CA HIS A 874 -5.69 -32.91 -7.12
C HIS A 874 -5.82 -31.42 -6.78
N GLN A 875 -4.74 -30.83 -6.28
CA GLN A 875 -4.67 -29.41 -5.89
C GLN A 875 -3.69 -28.66 -6.80
N LEU A 876 -4.02 -27.42 -7.12
CA LEU A 876 -3.13 -26.45 -7.74
C LEU A 876 -2.82 -25.33 -6.76
N LEU A 877 -1.71 -24.62 -6.99
CA LEU A 877 -1.38 -23.40 -6.28
C LEU A 877 -1.64 -22.19 -7.18
N ALA A 878 -2.53 -21.30 -6.75
CA ALA A 878 -2.60 -19.95 -7.27
C ALA A 878 -1.63 -19.06 -6.50
N PHE A 879 -0.86 -18.22 -7.19
CA PHE A 879 0.18 -17.38 -6.58
C PHE A 879 0.07 -15.93 -7.03
N VAL A 880 0.70 -15.00 -6.29
CA VAL A 880 0.67 -13.55 -6.59
C VAL A 880 1.87 -13.12 -7.43
N THR A 881 3.06 -13.62 -7.09
CA THR A 881 4.32 -13.23 -7.77
C THR A 881 5.32 -14.39 -7.80
N LEU A 882 6.10 -14.44 -8.88
CA LEU A 882 7.32 -15.24 -8.99
C LEU A 882 8.52 -14.34 -8.65
N LEU A 883 9.33 -14.76 -7.68
CA LEU A 883 10.53 -14.06 -7.26
C LEU A 883 11.75 -14.97 -7.40
N GLU A 884 12.69 -14.60 -8.27
CA GLU A 884 13.97 -15.29 -8.42
C GLU A 884 15.08 -14.53 -7.69
N THR A 885 15.71 -15.19 -6.72
CA THR A 885 16.91 -14.69 -6.04
C THR A 885 18.09 -15.58 -6.42
N ASN A 886 18.27 -16.69 -5.71
CA ASN A 886 19.16 -17.81 -6.07
C ASN A 886 18.39 -18.94 -6.77
N LYS A 887 17.13 -19.16 -6.35
CA LYS A 887 16.16 -20.05 -6.99
C LYS A 887 14.89 -19.26 -7.32
N PRO A 888 14.07 -19.70 -8.28
CA PRO A 888 12.74 -19.12 -8.52
C PRO A 888 11.76 -19.59 -7.44
N TYR A 889 11.13 -18.63 -6.74
CA TYR A 889 10.21 -18.87 -5.63
C TYR A 889 8.77 -18.44 -5.96
N LEU A 890 7.81 -19.28 -5.58
CA LEU A 890 6.39 -18.92 -5.48
C LEU A 890 6.14 -18.16 -4.19
N THR A 891 5.41 -17.04 -4.28
CA THR A 891 5.09 -16.19 -3.12
C THR A 891 3.60 -15.91 -3.01
N ASN A 892 3.10 -15.90 -1.77
CA ASN A 892 1.69 -15.68 -1.40
C ASN A 892 0.74 -16.66 -2.08
N CYS A 893 0.86 -17.95 -1.76
CA CYS A 893 0.13 -19.01 -2.45
C CYS A 893 -1.22 -19.32 -1.78
N VAL A 894 -2.19 -19.72 -2.60
CA VAL A 894 -3.50 -20.27 -2.20
C VAL A 894 -3.68 -21.62 -2.87
N ARG A 895 -4.06 -22.64 -2.12
CA ARG A 895 -4.40 -23.94 -2.71
C ARG A 895 -5.84 -23.94 -3.23
N VAL A 896 -6.04 -24.55 -4.40
CA VAL A 896 -7.35 -24.66 -5.04
C VAL A 896 -7.57 -26.06 -5.64
N PRO A 897 -8.80 -26.61 -5.61
CA PRO A 897 -9.12 -27.86 -6.31
C PRO A 897 -8.88 -27.72 -7.82
N ALA A 898 -8.13 -28.62 -8.45
CA ALA A 898 -7.66 -28.42 -9.81
C ALA A 898 -8.82 -28.40 -10.83
N LEU A 899 -9.57 -29.50 -10.97
CA LEU A 899 -10.66 -29.64 -11.95
C LEU A 899 -11.71 -28.53 -11.83
N GLN A 900 -12.29 -28.37 -10.64
CA GLN A 900 -13.40 -27.45 -10.41
C GLN A 900 -12.99 -26.00 -10.68
N THR A 901 -11.78 -25.63 -10.25
CA THR A 901 -11.28 -24.27 -10.46
C THR A 901 -10.98 -24.03 -11.93
N LEU A 902 -10.22 -24.93 -12.59
CA LEU A 902 -9.84 -24.78 -14.01
C LEU A 902 -11.07 -24.62 -14.90
N LEU A 903 -12.11 -25.44 -14.72
CA LEU A 903 -13.32 -25.33 -15.53
C LEU A 903 -14.04 -23.98 -15.34
N LEU A 904 -14.03 -23.42 -14.13
CA LEU A 904 -14.70 -22.16 -13.80
C LEU A 904 -13.92 -20.90 -14.19
N VAL A 905 -12.58 -20.92 -14.17
CA VAL A 905 -11.77 -19.70 -14.34
C VAL A 905 -10.87 -19.69 -15.57
N ALA A 906 -10.70 -20.81 -16.28
CA ALA A 906 -9.77 -20.89 -17.40
C ALA A 906 -10.09 -19.95 -18.56
N ASN A 907 -9.07 -19.52 -19.30
CA ASN A 907 -9.26 -18.67 -20.47
C ASN A 907 -9.69 -19.50 -21.69
N SER A 908 -9.15 -20.71 -21.84
CA SER A 908 -9.59 -21.67 -22.85
C SER A 908 -9.58 -23.10 -22.32
N VAL A 909 -10.64 -23.85 -22.62
CA VAL A 909 -10.79 -25.28 -22.38
C VAL A 909 -11.08 -25.92 -23.74
N ASP A 910 -10.22 -26.84 -24.15
CA ASP A 910 -10.27 -27.49 -25.45
C ASP A 910 -10.53 -28.98 -25.23
N SER A 911 -11.48 -29.58 -25.97
CA SER A 911 -11.83 -31.00 -25.83
C SER A 911 -11.66 -31.81 -27.11
N ASN A 912 -11.58 -33.13 -26.97
CA ASN A 912 -11.84 -34.10 -28.03
C ASN A 912 -13.35 -34.42 -28.14
N ALA A 913 -13.75 -35.27 -29.08
CA ALA A 913 -15.15 -35.59 -29.38
C ALA A 913 -15.93 -36.20 -28.21
N ASP A 914 -15.32 -37.07 -27.41
CA ASP A 914 -15.98 -37.73 -26.28
C ASP A 914 -15.74 -37.00 -24.94
N CYS A 915 -15.03 -35.87 -24.96
CA CYS A 915 -14.60 -35.11 -23.78
C CYS A 915 -13.85 -35.95 -22.73
N SER A 916 -13.27 -37.09 -23.12
CA SER A 916 -12.39 -37.88 -22.25
C SER A 916 -11.06 -37.17 -22.00
N ARG A 917 -10.70 -36.21 -22.86
CA ARG A 917 -9.48 -35.41 -22.77
C ARG A 917 -9.82 -33.93 -22.85
N LEU A 918 -9.39 -33.17 -21.84
CA LEU A 918 -9.51 -31.72 -21.80
C LEU A 918 -8.13 -31.08 -21.68
N VAL A 919 -7.88 -30.06 -22.50
CA VAL A 919 -6.65 -29.27 -22.45
C VAL A 919 -7.00 -27.85 -22.04
N VAL A 920 -6.40 -27.39 -20.95
CA VAL A 920 -6.67 -26.08 -20.35
C VAL A 920 -5.51 -25.13 -20.65
N ASP A 921 -5.84 -23.96 -21.22
CA ASP A 921 -4.94 -22.88 -21.61
C ASP A 921 -3.72 -23.32 -22.45
N GLY A 922 -3.84 -24.47 -23.14
CA GLY A 922 -2.83 -25.06 -24.01
C GLY A 922 -1.61 -25.66 -23.29
N TRP A 923 -1.65 -25.87 -21.97
CA TRP A 923 -0.47 -26.39 -21.24
C TRP A 923 -0.78 -27.44 -20.16
N LEU A 924 -2.02 -27.49 -19.66
CA LEU A 924 -2.47 -28.53 -18.73
C LEU A 924 -3.39 -29.50 -19.45
N GLU A 925 -3.18 -30.78 -19.25
CA GLU A 925 -4.05 -31.84 -19.76
C GLU A 925 -4.73 -32.56 -18.59
N LEU A 926 -6.04 -32.74 -18.73
CA LEU A 926 -6.90 -33.51 -17.85
C LEU A 926 -7.44 -34.71 -18.64
N GLU A 927 -7.30 -35.91 -18.09
CA GLU A 927 -7.77 -37.14 -18.71
C GLU A 927 -8.73 -37.87 -17.77
N PHE A 928 -9.90 -38.23 -18.30
CA PHE A 928 -11.01 -38.82 -17.57
C PHE A 928 -11.26 -40.26 -18.03
N LYS A 929 -11.58 -41.14 -17.08
CA LYS A 929 -11.99 -42.53 -17.38
C LYS A 929 -13.43 -42.64 -17.88
N LEU A 930 -14.32 -41.81 -17.33
CA LEU A 930 -15.75 -41.84 -17.59
C LEU A 930 -16.15 -40.58 -18.37
N PRO A 931 -16.25 -40.66 -19.71
CA PRO A 931 -16.55 -39.49 -20.56
C PRO A 931 -17.94 -38.89 -20.26
N GLU A 932 -18.91 -39.71 -19.84
CA GLU A 932 -20.27 -39.25 -19.50
C GLU A 932 -20.30 -38.31 -18.30
N GLU A 933 -19.57 -38.63 -17.24
CA GLU A 933 -19.48 -37.78 -16.04
C GLU A 933 -18.70 -36.49 -16.34
N ALA A 934 -17.65 -36.59 -17.16
CA ALA A 934 -16.88 -35.45 -17.63
C ALA A 934 -17.75 -34.45 -18.43
N LEU A 935 -18.58 -34.96 -19.35
CA LEU A 935 -19.54 -34.16 -20.12
C LEU A 935 -20.56 -33.45 -19.23
N LYS A 936 -21.13 -34.15 -18.22
CA LYS A 936 -22.09 -33.56 -17.27
C LYS A 936 -21.47 -32.42 -16.46
N ILE A 937 -20.24 -32.62 -15.97
CA ILE A 937 -19.50 -31.60 -15.20
C ILE A 937 -19.15 -30.40 -16.07
N LEU A 938 -18.73 -30.64 -17.32
CA LEU A 938 -18.41 -29.59 -18.28
C LEU A 938 -19.64 -28.75 -18.65
N SER A 939 -20.78 -29.38 -18.95
CA SER A 939 -22.04 -28.67 -19.24
C SER A 939 -22.49 -27.80 -18.07
N ASN A 940 -22.39 -28.32 -16.83
CA ASN A 940 -22.69 -27.55 -15.63
C ASN A 940 -21.74 -26.35 -15.46
N ALA A 941 -20.43 -26.56 -15.65
CA ALA A 941 -19.44 -25.49 -15.57
C ALA A 941 -19.69 -24.40 -16.62
N VAL A 942 -20.02 -24.77 -17.86
CA VAL A 942 -20.34 -23.82 -18.93
C VAL A 942 -21.57 -22.99 -18.59
N SER A 943 -22.62 -23.64 -18.07
CA SER A 943 -23.85 -22.95 -17.64
C SER A 943 -23.59 -21.97 -16.50
N LEU A 944 -22.84 -22.39 -15.47
CA LEU A 944 -22.47 -21.54 -14.33
C LEU A 944 -21.61 -20.34 -14.76
N ARG A 945 -20.68 -20.52 -15.70
CA ARG A 945 -19.86 -19.43 -16.23
C ARG A 945 -20.67 -18.43 -17.03
N ALA A 946 -21.57 -18.90 -17.89
CA ALA A 946 -22.47 -18.03 -18.64
C ALA A 946 -23.37 -17.21 -17.71
N GLU A 947 -23.92 -17.82 -16.66
CA GLU A 947 -24.69 -17.11 -15.62
C GLU A 947 -23.82 -16.09 -14.87
N TRP A 948 -22.59 -16.45 -14.49
CA TRP A 948 -21.65 -15.55 -13.81
C TRP A 948 -21.30 -14.34 -14.68
N GLU A 949 -20.86 -14.55 -15.92
CA GLU A 949 -20.47 -13.46 -16.82
C GLU A 949 -21.65 -12.51 -17.12
N ARG A 950 -22.84 -13.07 -17.36
CA ARG A 950 -24.07 -12.28 -17.57
C ARG A 950 -24.39 -11.39 -16.37
N LEU A 951 -24.34 -11.94 -15.15
CA LEU A 951 -24.62 -11.18 -13.93
C LEU A 951 -23.53 -10.13 -13.64
N LEU A 952 -22.27 -10.46 -13.88
CA LEU A 952 -21.15 -9.54 -13.69
C LEU A 952 -21.22 -8.36 -14.65
N LEU A 953 -21.50 -8.60 -15.94
CA LEU A 953 -21.70 -7.52 -16.91
C LEU A 953 -22.88 -6.61 -16.54
N HIS A 954 -24.00 -7.20 -16.08
CA HIS A 954 -25.15 -6.42 -15.65
C HIS A 954 -24.87 -5.59 -14.39
N GLN A 955 -24.10 -6.10 -13.43
CA GLN A 955 -23.76 -5.36 -12.21
C GLN A 955 -22.74 -4.25 -12.43
N LEU A 956 -21.77 -4.48 -13.32
CA LEU A 956 -20.71 -3.52 -13.58
C LEU A 956 -21.10 -2.46 -14.62
N SER A 957 -22.16 -2.68 -15.41
CA SER A 957 -22.61 -1.72 -16.41
C SER A 957 -22.98 -0.39 -15.74
N PRO A 958 -22.36 0.74 -16.15
CA PRO A 958 -22.62 2.04 -15.54
C PRO A 958 -24.09 2.40 -15.71
N GLY A 959 -24.72 2.82 -14.61
CA GLY A 959 -26.17 3.04 -14.54
C GLY A 959 -26.69 3.93 -15.66
N SER A 960 -27.59 3.37 -16.48
CA SER A 960 -28.56 4.18 -17.20
C SER A 960 -29.39 4.95 -16.17
N VAL A 961 -29.60 6.23 -16.45
CA VAL A 961 -30.26 7.25 -15.62
C VAL A 961 -31.75 6.95 -15.37
N GLU A 962 -32.27 5.81 -15.82
CA GLU A 962 -33.66 5.39 -15.62
C GLU A 962 -33.77 4.22 -14.63
N LYS A 963 -33.40 4.47 -13.36
CA LYS A 963 -33.87 3.64 -12.24
C LYS A 963 -35.31 4.01 -11.88
N SER A 964 -36.22 3.80 -12.82
CA SER A 964 -37.64 3.66 -12.52
C SER A 964 -38.26 2.68 -13.52
N VAL A 965 -38.77 1.57 -12.98
CA VAL A 965 -39.78 0.64 -13.56
C VAL A 965 -39.29 -0.72 -14.12
N THR A 966 -38.03 -0.93 -14.53
CA THR A 966 -37.56 -2.30 -14.87
C THR A 966 -36.58 -2.84 -13.83
N ARG A 967 -37.07 -3.79 -13.02
CA ARG A 967 -36.40 -4.48 -11.90
C ARG A 967 -34.91 -4.75 -12.15
N GLY A 968 -34.05 -4.22 -11.27
CA GLY A 968 -32.68 -4.67 -11.13
C GLY A 968 -32.59 -6.17 -10.82
N VAL A 969 -31.48 -6.79 -11.21
CA VAL A 969 -31.11 -8.17 -10.85
C VAL A 969 -31.52 -8.46 -9.42
N SER A 970 -32.37 -9.48 -9.23
CA SER A 970 -32.83 -9.81 -7.89
C SER A 970 -31.64 -10.36 -7.10
N GLN A 971 -31.45 -9.91 -5.86
CA GLN A 971 -30.50 -10.53 -4.90
C GLN A 971 -30.64 -12.08 -4.88
N LYS A 972 -31.82 -12.60 -5.24
CA LYS A 972 -32.11 -14.02 -5.45
C LYS A 972 -31.24 -14.69 -6.53
N ASP A 973 -30.97 -14.01 -7.64
CA ASP A 973 -30.19 -14.57 -8.76
C ASP A 973 -28.70 -14.73 -8.37
N LEU A 974 -28.15 -13.75 -7.64
CA LEU A 974 -26.80 -13.85 -7.09
C LEU A 974 -26.69 -14.95 -6.02
N VAL A 975 -27.69 -15.08 -5.15
CA VAL A 975 -27.73 -16.16 -4.17
C VAL A 975 -27.78 -17.51 -4.88
N LYS A 976 -28.61 -17.66 -5.92
CA LYS A 976 -28.70 -18.88 -6.74
C LYS A 976 -27.35 -19.22 -7.40
N LEU A 977 -26.69 -18.24 -8.02
CA LEU A 977 -25.36 -18.45 -8.61
C LEU A 977 -24.34 -18.85 -7.54
N SER A 978 -24.31 -18.15 -6.40
CA SER A 978 -23.36 -18.45 -5.31
C SER A 978 -23.55 -19.86 -4.75
N ASP A 979 -24.81 -20.31 -4.63
CA ASP A 979 -25.17 -21.66 -4.20
C ASP A 979 -24.74 -22.70 -5.25
N GLY A 980 -24.97 -22.43 -6.53
CA GLY A 980 -24.51 -23.26 -7.65
C GLY A 980 -22.98 -23.41 -7.69
N LEU A 981 -22.24 -22.31 -7.59
CA LEU A 981 -20.77 -22.30 -7.55
C LEU A 981 -20.23 -23.07 -6.34
N VAL A 982 -20.79 -22.86 -5.15
CA VAL A 982 -20.36 -23.58 -3.95
C VAL A 982 -20.66 -25.08 -4.07
N ARG A 983 -21.83 -25.45 -4.61
CA ARG A 983 -22.16 -26.86 -4.82
C ARG A 983 -21.17 -27.52 -5.79
N PHE A 984 -20.85 -26.85 -6.89
CA PHE A 984 -19.88 -27.33 -7.86
C PHE A 984 -18.47 -27.49 -7.26
N LEU A 985 -18.04 -26.57 -6.39
CA LEU A 985 -16.72 -26.64 -5.76
C LEU A 985 -16.61 -27.74 -4.68
N LEU A 986 -17.69 -28.00 -3.94
CA LEU A 986 -17.64 -28.89 -2.76
C LEU A 986 -18.16 -30.30 -3.02
N TYR A 987 -19.07 -30.50 -3.96
CA TYR A 987 -19.76 -31.79 -4.17
C TYR A 987 -19.45 -32.44 -5.51
N THR A 988 -18.67 -31.81 -6.39
CA THR A 988 -18.24 -32.44 -7.63
C THR A 988 -17.03 -33.31 -7.37
N GLU A 989 -17.23 -34.63 -7.42
CA GLU A 989 -16.18 -35.64 -7.32
C GLU A 989 -16.10 -36.42 -8.63
N LEU A 990 -14.96 -36.34 -9.30
CA LEU A 990 -14.64 -37.12 -10.50
C LEU A 990 -13.17 -37.50 -10.44
N SER A 991 -12.83 -38.75 -10.73
CA SER A 991 -11.43 -39.19 -10.83
C SER A 991 -10.84 -38.81 -12.18
N TYR A 992 -9.69 -38.13 -12.16
CA TYR A 992 -8.96 -37.73 -13.36
C TYR A 992 -7.46 -37.80 -13.10
N SER A 993 -6.67 -37.77 -14.17
CA SER A 993 -5.24 -37.46 -14.08
C SER A 993 -4.98 -36.06 -14.62
N ILE A 994 -4.02 -35.36 -14.02
CA ILE A 994 -3.58 -34.04 -14.46
C ILE A 994 -2.09 -34.08 -14.75
N ARG A 995 -1.69 -33.54 -15.91
CA ARG A 995 -0.27 -33.39 -16.24
C ARG A 995 -0.01 -32.13 -17.05
N ARG A 996 1.25 -31.73 -17.06
CA ARG A 996 1.75 -30.64 -17.90
C ARG A 996 2.15 -31.19 -19.26
N LEU A 997 1.68 -30.54 -20.33
CA LEU A 997 2.07 -30.86 -21.70
C LEU A 997 3.52 -30.45 -21.98
N THR A 998 4.23 -31.28 -22.74
CA THR A 998 5.57 -30.95 -23.24
C THR A 998 5.49 -30.00 -24.43
N ALA A 999 6.59 -29.29 -24.73
CA ALA A 999 6.64 -28.37 -25.86
C ALA A 999 6.32 -29.07 -27.20
N LEU A 1000 6.77 -30.33 -27.38
CA LEU A 1000 6.48 -31.13 -28.56
C LEU A 1000 4.99 -31.47 -28.69
N GLN A 1001 4.35 -31.88 -27.58
CA GLN A 1001 2.91 -32.19 -27.57
C GLN A 1001 2.05 -30.94 -27.81
N THR A 1002 2.53 -29.78 -27.38
CA THR A 1002 1.82 -28.50 -27.60
C THR A 1002 1.82 -28.09 -29.08
N GLN A 1003 2.85 -28.48 -29.85
CA GLN A 1003 2.93 -28.19 -31.29
C GLN A 1003 1.94 -29.02 -32.11
N ASN A 1004 1.71 -30.28 -31.71
CA ASN A 1004 0.81 -31.21 -32.38
C ASN A 1004 -0.47 -31.45 -31.55
N LEU A 1005 -1.03 -30.37 -31.00
CA LEU A 1005 -2.17 -30.47 -30.08
C LEU A 1005 -3.52 -30.45 -30.79
N TYR A 1006 -3.62 -29.68 -31.87
CA TYR A 1006 -4.87 -29.34 -32.54
C TYR A 1006 -4.95 -29.96 -33.93
N ILE A 1007 -6.18 -30.27 -34.37
CA ILE A 1007 -6.45 -30.85 -35.70
C ILE A 1007 -6.24 -29.80 -36.81
N GLY A 1008 -6.46 -28.52 -36.51
CA GLY A 1008 -6.34 -27.41 -37.47
C GLY A 1008 -7.65 -27.14 -38.23
N PRO A 1009 -7.71 -26.06 -39.04
CA PRO A 1009 -8.94 -25.62 -39.69
C PRO A 1009 -9.51 -26.68 -40.65
N GLN A 1010 -10.78 -27.05 -40.45
CA GLN A 1010 -11.51 -28.00 -41.28
C GLN A 1010 -12.50 -27.27 -42.19
N SER A 1011 -12.67 -27.75 -43.43
CA SER A 1011 -13.50 -27.13 -44.48
C SER A 1011 -14.92 -27.70 -44.61
N GLU A 1012 -15.39 -28.52 -43.65
CA GLU A 1012 -16.68 -29.22 -43.75
C GLU A 1012 -17.76 -28.65 -42.81
N GLU A 1013 -18.96 -28.40 -43.36
CA GLU A 1013 -20.14 -27.81 -42.69
C GLU A 1013 -20.95 -28.81 -41.83
N THR A 1014 -20.45 -30.03 -41.57
CA THR A 1014 -21.33 -31.18 -41.34
C THR A 1014 -21.65 -31.57 -39.88
N THR A 1015 -21.37 -30.76 -38.84
CA THR A 1015 -21.64 -31.14 -37.43
C THR A 1015 -22.23 -30.07 -36.50
N CYS A 1016 -22.80 -28.97 -37.02
CA CYS A 1016 -23.34 -27.90 -36.17
C CYS A 1016 -24.62 -28.24 -35.38
N LEU A 1017 -25.41 -29.24 -35.80
CA LEU A 1017 -26.76 -29.46 -35.24
C LEU A 1017 -26.78 -30.23 -33.89
N SER A 1018 -25.78 -31.07 -33.60
CA SER A 1018 -25.78 -31.94 -32.40
C SER A 1018 -25.30 -31.23 -31.12
N VAL A 1019 -24.49 -30.17 -31.24
CA VAL A 1019 -23.87 -29.47 -30.10
C VAL A 1019 -24.85 -28.51 -29.39
N ASN A 1020 -25.80 -27.95 -30.13
CA ASN A 1020 -26.80 -26.99 -29.61
C ASN A 1020 -27.72 -27.61 -28.53
N SER A 1021 -27.90 -28.93 -28.53
CA SER A 1021 -28.70 -29.65 -27.53
C SER A 1021 -27.98 -29.81 -26.18
N LEU A 1022 -26.64 -29.77 -26.15
CA LEU A 1022 -25.82 -29.93 -24.93
C LEU A 1022 -25.52 -28.62 -24.22
N PHE A 1023 -25.54 -27.53 -25.00
CA PHE A 1023 -25.31 -26.17 -24.54
C PHE A 1023 -26.49 -25.29 -24.99
N PRO A 1024 -27.62 -25.33 -24.26
CA PRO A 1024 -28.85 -24.64 -24.66
C PRO A 1024 -28.60 -23.14 -24.87
N GLY A 1025 -28.95 -22.62 -26.04
CA GLY A 1025 -28.89 -21.19 -26.36
C GLY A 1025 -27.53 -20.68 -26.85
N VAL A 1026 -26.62 -21.55 -27.28
CA VAL A 1026 -25.28 -21.19 -27.75
C VAL A 1026 -25.11 -21.59 -29.23
N GLU A 1027 -24.79 -20.64 -30.11
CA GLU A 1027 -24.48 -20.91 -31.53
C GLU A 1027 -23.01 -21.36 -31.68
N ALA A 1028 -22.80 -22.65 -31.90
CA ALA A 1028 -21.46 -23.20 -32.16
C ALA A 1028 -20.95 -22.81 -33.56
N LYS A 1029 -19.74 -22.24 -33.65
CA LYS A 1029 -19.08 -21.83 -34.91
C LYS A 1029 -17.75 -22.55 -35.08
N PRO A 1030 -17.30 -22.86 -36.31
CA PRO A 1030 -15.99 -23.47 -36.51
C PRO A 1030 -14.86 -22.53 -36.06
N ASP A 1031 -13.86 -23.07 -35.33
CA ASP A 1031 -12.69 -22.29 -34.91
C ASP A 1031 -11.66 -22.20 -36.06
N PRO A 1032 -11.25 -20.99 -36.49
CA PRO A 1032 -10.39 -20.81 -37.65
C PRO A 1032 -8.92 -21.21 -37.44
N ILE A 1033 -8.48 -21.41 -36.19
CA ILE A 1033 -7.08 -21.69 -35.84
C ILE A 1033 -6.94 -23.13 -35.31
N LYS A 1034 -7.79 -23.52 -34.37
CA LYS A 1034 -7.71 -24.82 -33.69
C LYS A 1034 -8.43 -25.94 -34.45
N GLY A 1035 -9.39 -25.60 -35.31
CA GLY A 1035 -10.35 -26.56 -35.84
C GLY A 1035 -11.44 -26.90 -34.82
N GLY A 1036 -12.34 -27.83 -35.19
CA GLY A 1036 -13.49 -28.17 -34.36
C GLY A 1036 -14.51 -27.02 -34.24
N LEU A 1037 -15.32 -27.04 -33.17
CA LEU A 1037 -16.40 -26.10 -32.93
C LEU A 1037 -16.13 -25.23 -31.69
N CYS A 1038 -16.00 -23.93 -31.89
CA CYS A 1038 -16.05 -22.93 -30.83
C CYS A 1038 -17.49 -22.81 -30.31
N VAL A 1039 -17.72 -23.30 -29.09
CA VAL A 1039 -19.04 -23.27 -28.44
C VAL A 1039 -19.19 -21.96 -27.68
N THR A 1040 -18.25 -21.65 -26.78
CA THR A 1040 -18.24 -20.36 -26.06
C THR A 1040 -16.91 -19.66 -26.26
N SER A 1041 -16.80 -18.41 -25.76
CA SER A 1041 -15.56 -17.64 -25.76
C SER A 1041 -14.37 -18.36 -25.12
N PHE A 1042 -14.63 -19.35 -24.26
CA PHE A 1042 -13.60 -20.11 -23.55
C PHE A 1042 -13.65 -21.62 -23.83
N PHE A 1043 -14.66 -22.17 -24.50
CA PHE A 1043 -14.78 -23.62 -24.70
C PHE A 1043 -14.79 -24.00 -26.19
N ASN A 1044 -13.83 -24.83 -26.60
CA ASN A 1044 -13.74 -25.38 -27.95
C ASN A 1044 -13.92 -26.90 -27.92
N TYR A 1045 -14.87 -27.39 -28.71
CA TYR A 1045 -15.25 -28.78 -28.80
C TYR A 1045 -14.62 -29.48 -30.00
N ASN A 1046 -14.15 -30.71 -29.79
CA ASN A 1046 -13.58 -31.58 -30.82
C ASN A 1046 -12.47 -30.93 -31.66
N CYS A 1047 -11.53 -30.26 -30.99
CA CYS A 1047 -10.41 -29.56 -31.65
C CYS A 1047 -9.05 -30.22 -31.40
N LEU A 1048 -8.97 -31.19 -30.47
CA LEU A 1048 -7.75 -31.89 -30.10
C LEU A 1048 -7.44 -33.05 -31.06
N SER A 1049 -6.18 -33.15 -31.51
CA SER A 1049 -5.73 -34.31 -32.29
C SER A 1049 -5.54 -35.51 -31.36
N ASP A 1050 -6.26 -36.59 -31.61
CA ASP A 1050 -6.11 -37.84 -30.86
C ASP A 1050 -5.29 -38.85 -31.67
N SER A 1051 -4.38 -39.57 -31.01
CA SER A 1051 -3.72 -40.74 -31.59
C SER A 1051 -4.68 -41.91 -31.86
N ARG A 1052 -5.97 -41.73 -31.55
CA ARG A 1052 -7.08 -42.68 -31.73
C ARG A 1052 -7.99 -42.35 -32.93
N ASP A 1053 -7.58 -41.44 -33.82
CA ASP A 1053 -8.35 -40.94 -34.98
C ASP A 1053 -8.71 -41.99 -36.07
N LEU A 1054 -8.50 -43.30 -35.83
CA LEU A 1054 -8.97 -44.37 -36.70
C LEU A 1054 -10.36 -44.94 -36.33
N TYR A 1055 -11.00 -44.46 -35.25
CA TYR A 1055 -12.12 -45.20 -34.63
C TYR A 1055 -13.32 -44.35 -34.16
N SER A 1056 -13.77 -43.37 -34.95
CA SER A 1056 -15.03 -42.65 -34.66
C SER A 1056 -16.25 -43.59 -34.58
N GLU A 1057 -16.25 -44.70 -35.34
CA GLU A 1057 -17.33 -45.71 -35.30
C GLU A 1057 -17.30 -46.61 -34.05
N CYS A 1058 -16.19 -46.69 -33.30
CA CYS A 1058 -16.06 -47.59 -32.13
C CYS A 1058 -16.35 -46.95 -30.77
N LEU A 1059 -16.74 -45.66 -30.72
CA LEU A 1059 -17.15 -45.00 -29.47
C LEU A 1059 -18.62 -45.25 -29.10
N ARG A 1060 -19.41 -45.86 -29.98
CA ARG A 1060 -20.79 -46.25 -29.69
C ARG A 1060 -20.79 -47.52 -28.84
N ALA A 1061 -21.24 -47.40 -27.60
CA ALA A 1061 -21.50 -48.55 -26.75
C ALA A 1061 -23.01 -48.78 -26.64
N PHE A 1062 -23.44 -50.02 -26.43
CA PHE A 1062 -24.84 -50.32 -26.15
C PHE A 1062 -25.24 -49.72 -24.79
N TRP A 1063 -26.39 -49.06 -24.77
CA TRP A 1063 -26.97 -48.48 -23.57
C TRP A 1063 -28.48 -48.62 -23.61
N THR A 1064 -29.06 -48.91 -22.44
CA THR A 1064 -30.50 -48.98 -22.24
C THR A 1064 -30.96 -47.70 -21.56
N CYS A 1065 -31.89 -46.98 -22.18
CA CYS A 1065 -32.45 -45.79 -21.57
C CYS A 1065 -33.22 -46.13 -20.28
N PRO A 1066 -32.91 -45.50 -19.13
CA PRO A 1066 -33.66 -45.75 -17.89
C PRO A 1066 -35.09 -45.20 -17.90
N ASN A 1067 -35.45 -44.37 -18.90
CA ASN A 1067 -36.75 -43.72 -19.00
C ASN A 1067 -37.68 -44.39 -20.03
N CYS A 1068 -37.15 -44.97 -21.11
CA CYS A 1068 -37.97 -45.61 -22.16
C CYS A 1068 -37.50 -47.01 -22.58
N ASP A 1069 -36.55 -47.59 -21.85
CA ASP A 1069 -35.95 -48.92 -22.11
C ASP A 1069 -35.34 -49.08 -23.51
N LEU A 1070 -35.06 -47.98 -24.22
CA LEU A 1070 -34.42 -48.01 -25.54
C LEU A 1070 -33.02 -48.58 -25.46
N TYR A 1071 -32.79 -49.75 -26.07
CA TYR A 1071 -31.50 -50.42 -26.16
C TYR A 1071 -30.85 -50.18 -27.53
N MET A 1072 -29.89 -49.26 -27.60
CA MET A 1072 -29.15 -48.97 -28.84
C MET A 1072 -27.67 -48.62 -28.59
N PRO A 1073 -26.80 -48.84 -29.59
CA PRO A 1073 -25.42 -48.39 -29.55
C PRO A 1073 -25.37 -46.86 -29.79
N LEU A 1074 -25.18 -46.10 -28.72
CA LEU A 1074 -25.14 -44.64 -28.74
C LEU A 1074 -23.79 -44.16 -28.21
N THR A 1075 -23.25 -43.10 -28.80
CA THR A 1075 -22.12 -42.35 -28.21
C THR A 1075 -22.57 -41.70 -26.90
N PRO A 1076 -21.65 -41.38 -25.96
CA PRO A 1076 -21.98 -40.63 -24.74
C PRO A 1076 -22.82 -39.37 -25.01
N LEU A 1077 -22.53 -38.70 -26.13
CA LEU A 1077 -23.24 -37.52 -26.61
C LEU A 1077 -24.71 -37.80 -26.98
N GLU A 1078 -24.92 -38.81 -27.82
CA GLU A 1078 -26.26 -39.24 -28.28
C GLU A 1078 -27.11 -39.77 -27.12
N ARG A 1079 -26.50 -40.43 -26.12
CA ARG A 1079 -27.16 -40.87 -24.89
C ARG A 1079 -27.69 -39.70 -24.07
N MET A 1080 -26.84 -38.71 -23.80
CA MET A 1080 -27.23 -37.54 -23.02
C MET A 1080 -28.34 -36.74 -23.71
N GLN A 1081 -28.31 -36.63 -25.05
CA GLN A 1081 -29.40 -36.01 -25.82
C GLN A 1081 -30.70 -36.78 -25.68
N HIS A 1082 -30.63 -38.11 -25.77
CA HIS A 1082 -31.79 -38.96 -25.57
C HIS A 1082 -32.32 -38.84 -24.13
N GLU A 1083 -31.47 -38.91 -23.10
CA GLU A 1083 -31.89 -38.70 -21.69
C GLU A 1083 -32.55 -37.33 -21.48
N ALA A 1084 -32.02 -36.26 -22.07
CA ALA A 1084 -32.55 -34.91 -21.93
C ALA A 1084 -33.95 -34.72 -22.56
N THR A 1085 -34.28 -35.53 -23.57
CA THR A 1085 -35.55 -35.47 -24.30
C THR A 1085 -36.52 -36.60 -23.93
N CYS A 1086 -36.03 -37.68 -23.35
CA CYS A 1086 -36.79 -38.86 -22.99
C CYS A 1086 -37.47 -38.71 -21.62
N ARG A 1087 -38.81 -38.70 -21.62
CA ARG A 1087 -39.65 -38.69 -20.41
C ARG A 1087 -40.09 -40.12 -20.03
N PRO A 1088 -40.35 -40.39 -18.74
CA PRO A 1088 -40.82 -41.71 -18.29
C PRO A 1088 -42.20 -42.08 -18.87
N PRO A 1089 -42.55 -43.37 -18.91
CA PRO A 1089 -43.81 -43.85 -19.49
C PRO A 1089 -44.95 -43.52 -18.52
N GLY A 1090 -45.52 -42.34 -18.68
CA GLY A 1090 -46.58 -41.79 -17.83
C GLY A 1090 -46.85 -40.31 -18.08
N GLU A 1091 -45.84 -39.53 -18.46
CA GLU A 1091 -45.99 -38.11 -18.81
C GLU A 1091 -46.28 -37.86 -20.30
N GLN A 1092 -46.08 -38.87 -21.16
CA GLN A 1092 -46.32 -38.75 -22.60
C GLN A 1092 -47.81 -38.62 -22.96
N GLN A 1093 -48.74 -39.02 -22.08
CA GLN A 1093 -50.18 -38.91 -22.32
C GLN A 1093 -50.77 -37.52 -22.03
N GLN A 1094 -50.04 -36.61 -21.36
CA GLN A 1094 -50.52 -35.24 -21.13
C GLN A 1094 -50.00 -34.23 -22.15
N SER A 1095 -48.91 -34.51 -22.87
CA SER A 1095 -48.32 -33.54 -23.80
C SER A 1095 -48.88 -33.59 -25.24
N GLU A 1096 -49.53 -34.69 -25.65
CA GLU A 1096 -50.09 -34.78 -27.01
C GLU A 1096 -51.42 -34.01 -27.15
N GLU A 1097 -52.20 -33.81 -26.08
CA GLU A 1097 -53.43 -33.01 -26.13
C GLU A 1097 -53.18 -31.48 -26.06
N GLU A 1098 -52.06 -31.02 -25.50
CA GLU A 1098 -51.76 -29.58 -25.37
C GLU A 1098 -51.11 -28.95 -26.62
N SER A 1099 -50.63 -29.76 -27.58
CA SER A 1099 -49.91 -29.23 -28.76
C SER A 1099 -50.80 -28.79 -29.93
N VAL A 1100 -52.12 -29.03 -29.88
CA VAL A 1100 -53.05 -28.72 -30.97
C VAL A 1100 -53.89 -27.44 -30.72
N SER A 1101 -53.89 -26.87 -29.51
CA SER A 1101 -54.84 -25.79 -29.14
C SER A 1101 -54.25 -24.40 -28.91
N ALA A 1102 -53.05 -24.09 -29.42
CA ALA A 1102 -52.40 -22.81 -29.17
C ALA A 1102 -52.25 -21.91 -30.40
N LYS A 1103 -53.32 -21.71 -31.19
CA LYS A 1103 -53.49 -20.50 -32.02
C LYS A 1103 -54.98 -20.16 -32.18
N THR A 1104 -55.57 -19.48 -31.19
CA THR A 1104 -56.44 -18.29 -31.34
C THR A 1104 -57.04 -17.84 -30.00
N ASN A 1105 -56.67 -16.62 -29.59
CA ASN A 1105 -57.42 -15.57 -28.87
C ASN A 1105 -58.25 -15.85 -27.59
N SER A 1106 -57.71 -15.28 -26.49
CA SER A 1106 -58.32 -14.32 -25.55
C SER A 1106 -59.73 -14.51 -24.96
N SER A 1107 -59.72 -14.50 -23.62
CA SER A 1107 -60.72 -13.96 -22.66
C SER A 1107 -62.10 -14.62 -22.58
N MET A 1108 -62.22 -15.64 -21.72
CA MET A 1108 -63.43 -15.84 -20.90
C MET A 1108 -63.05 -16.36 -19.50
N SER A 1109 -63.81 -15.91 -18.51
CA SER A 1109 -63.72 -16.19 -17.07
C SER A 1109 -63.51 -17.67 -16.75
N SER A 1110 -62.52 -17.97 -15.90
CA SER A 1110 -61.97 -19.30 -15.57
C SER A 1110 -62.90 -20.29 -14.85
N LEU A 1111 -64.21 -20.04 -14.79
CA LEU A 1111 -65.16 -20.84 -14.00
C LEU A 1111 -66.40 -21.34 -14.75
N THR A 1112 -66.58 -21.01 -16.04
CA THR A 1112 -67.66 -21.52 -16.89
C THR A 1112 -67.12 -22.49 -17.95
N ARG A 1113 -67.83 -23.59 -18.20
CA ARG A 1113 -67.50 -24.55 -19.27
C ARG A 1113 -68.68 -24.66 -20.23
N ILE A 1114 -68.39 -24.98 -21.50
CA ILE A 1114 -69.43 -25.31 -22.48
C ILE A 1114 -69.97 -26.69 -22.12
N TYR A 1115 -71.28 -26.79 -21.89
CA TYR A 1115 -71.99 -28.01 -21.57
C TYR A 1115 -73.08 -28.25 -22.60
N HIS A 1116 -72.96 -29.33 -23.35
CA HIS A 1116 -73.99 -29.81 -24.27
C HIS A 1116 -75.04 -30.60 -23.49
N CYS A 1117 -76.31 -30.24 -23.66
CA CYS A 1117 -77.44 -30.91 -23.05
C CYS A 1117 -78.10 -31.84 -24.07
N ASP A 1118 -77.90 -33.15 -23.93
CA ASP A 1118 -78.44 -34.16 -24.86
C ASP A 1118 -79.99 -34.20 -24.92
N ILE A 1119 -80.67 -33.66 -23.90
CA ILE A 1119 -82.15 -33.64 -23.82
C ILE A 1119 -82.74 -32.45 -24.59
N CYS A 1120 -82.00 -31.34 -24.65
CA CYS A 1120 -82.47 -30.09 -25.22
C CYS A 1120 -81.68 -29.66 -26.46
N ASP A 1121 -80.67 -30.46 -26.83
CA ASP A 1121 -79.83 -30.39 -28.03
C ASP A 1121 -79.23 -28.99 -28.26
N LYS A 1122 -78.68 -28.41 -27.18
CA LYS A 1122 -78.08 -27.08 -27.17
C LYS A 1122 -76.80 -27.05 -26.35
N ASP A 1123 -75.82 -26.31 -26.87
CA ASP A 1123 -74.59 -25.97 -26.17
C ASP A 1123 -74.79 -24.73 -25.28
N LEU A 1124 -74.62 -24.91 -23.97
CA LEU A 1124 -74.81 -23.85 -22.97
C LEU A 1124 -73.52 -23.61 -22.20
N THR A 1125 -73.09 -22.36 -22.08
CA THR A 1125 -71.94 -21.96 -21.26
C THR A 1125 -72.37 -21.80 -19.81
N LEU A 1126 -72.21 -22.85 -19.02
CA LEU A 1126 -72.70 -22.91 -17.63
C LEU A 1126 -71.56 -23.22 -16.66
N THR A 1127 -71.71 -22.79 -15.41
CA THR A 1127 -70.86 -23.27 -14.31
C THR A 1127 -71.28 -24.68 -13.87
N SER A 1128 -70.41 -25.42 -13.19
CA SER A 1128 -70.68 -26.81 -12.75
C SER A 1128 -71.95 -26.96 -11.91
N THR A 1129 -72.31 -25.93 -11.12
CA THR A 1129 -73.54 -25.89 -10.31
C THR A 1129 -74.79 -25.62 -11.15
N GLU A 1130 -74.68 -24.84 -12.22
CA GLU A 1130 -75.77 -24.56 -13.16
C GLU A 1130 -76.06 -25.75 -14.09
N ILE A 1131 -75.03 -26.50 -14.50
CA ILE A 1131 -75.20 -27.77 -15.23
C ILE A 1131 -76.05 -28.75 -14.43
N LEU A 1132 -75.79 -28.86 -13.12
CA LEU A 1132 -76.56 -29.73 -12.23
C LEU A 1132 -78.02 -29.25 -12.08
N LYS A 1133 -78.28 -27.94 -12.01
CA LYS A 1133 -79.65 -27.40 -12.00
C LYS A 1133 -80.36 -27.66 -13.32
N HIS A 1134 -79.66 -27.48 -14.44
CA HIS A 1134 -80.19 -27.69 -15.78
C HIS A 1134 -80.55 -29.16 -16.03
N LYS A 1135 -79.67 -30.11 -15.64
CA LYS A 1135 -79.99 -31.55 -15.66
C LYS A 1135 -81.19 -31.90 -14.77
N ARG A 1136 -81.32 -31.25 -13.61
CA ARG A 1136 -82.44 -31.50 -12.68
C ARG A 1136 -83.78 -31.00 -13.23
N GLN A 1137 -83.79 -29.93 -14.02
CA GLN A 1137 -85.02 -29.42 -14.67
C GLN A 1137 -85.59 -30.42 -15.69
N HIS A 1138 -84.74 -31.13 -16.42
CA HIS A 1138 -85.18 -32.18 -17.36
C HIS A 1138 -85.69 -33.44 -16.66
N MET A 1139 -85.19 -33.75 -15.46
CA MET A 1139 -85.70 -34.90 -14.67
C MET A 1139 -87.13 -34.71 -14.16
N TYR A 1140 -87.59 -33.47 -13.96
CA TYR A 1140 -88.96 -33.18 -13.49
C TYR A 1140 -89.97 -32.98 -14.63
N SER A 1141 -89.51 -32.84 -15.88
CA SER A 1141 -90.38 -32.62 -17.05
C SER A 1141 -90.72 -33.90 -17.81
N ALA A 1142 -90.19 -35.06 -17.38
CA ALA A 1142 -90.45 -36.39 -17.96
C ALA A 1142 -91.36 -37.27 -17.08
N LYS A 1143 -92.31 -36.65 -16.35
CA LYS A 1143 -93.41 -37.31 -15.66
C LYS A 1143 -94.75 -36.67 -16.01
#